data_AF-A0A174AIW5-F1
#
_entry.id   AF-A0A174AIW5-F1
#
_cell.length_a   1.000
_cell.length_b   1.000
_cell.length_c   1.000
_cell.angle_alpha   90.00
_cell.angle_beta   90.00
_cell.angle_gamma   90.00
#
_symmetry.space_group_name_H-M   'P 1'
#
loop_
_entity.id
_entity.type
_entity.pdbx_description
1 polymer ?
#
loop_
_entity_poly.entity_id
_entity_poly.type
_entity_poly.pdbx_seq_one_letter_code
_entity_poly.pdbx_strand_id
1 'polypeptide(L)'
;MKSLSLYIDKWFITVAINYDGNVLPLSLPNGEDRIWLYFHEDIANSRVEYGKSFENNYRDKLPHYFGDIFNLIEEGEHYFTRYERRREDIREIFKVAGIFNHLHQAIEEDGSIDTYISFSADIPDVARLRFIEELEESNFKVIESVARISHLALEECKKRNVFTNLGTYLVLVATNDNFHFSLYENKGNIFLRKNEGKLLGLGLDVRRRALVEAIVENINKNTKLLKSREEIDMECVRQDRFASMWLDKIAKSKPYIPVPFDNITFAVAPNNPTVVQIFPNALDNRTNGIVEDIVRKIAEFVKENQLQPHEIKGIVFIGNTFTNQTFTRAINNRFIVDNDKIVIYREEELPKVVSVYSQIDCDQFRGATANFLNDAKTQEILNKQAKEEEEKKLKAEANARRQQELIDNQKKANQEYKNAVENIERHESDHNYEEMLEWAEIALTNKPNDEFAKEKAALARQLHAEQKAANKQFNTVLLRAKTAFSERRWTDAVSQCDMALEIRPDSEEVSRLKNEARRQMEVKEKVQTFLNRADVFFAQKLYAETLKEVNKILGLDPSNHDAKEIKRKVSEVHAQHKEMINTLIAQINEAEQAKDYVSAISICESLIEEDTNNSPQWRKKKESLVTLRIKSEENDKKKNNLKQSILERYKTKEWDILNSLCRQYLEIEKDAEIENILSEANFSIEIQSVQEKFNNAVESEDWSTVITIYNDNPILREVPSNNSIIKLARNQIRIQRVQRKKSSSQLPTISEEVYKTSNAKKHPRPKCKRTMPQTLLEDSSAEITNETNRKRFPKPQEKNKAYSKNDAVSDHAPKIETIRKYPKVSRNK
;
A
#
# COMPACT_ATOMS: atom_id res chain seq x y z
N MET A 1 -7.96 -98.73 -25.63
CA MET A 1 -8.24 -97.37 -26.14
C MET A 1 -7.54 -96.39 -25.23
N LYS A 2 -6.85 -95.38 -25.79
CA LYS A 2 -6.41 -94.23 -25.01
C LYS A 2 -7.61 -93.32 -24.74
N SER A 3 -7.66 -92.68 -23.58
CA SER A 3 -8.62 -91.61 -23.30
C SER A 3 -8.05 -90.60 -22.31
N LEU A 4 -8.44 -89.35 -22.47
CA LEU A 4 -8.03 -88.23 -21.64
C LEU A 4 -9.10 -87.94 -20.59
N SER A 5 -8.70 -87.70 -19.35
CA SER A 5 -9.62 -87.26 -18.30
C SER A 5 -9.03 -86.04 -17.58
N LEU A 6 -9.75 -84.93 -17.62
CA LEU A 6 -9.33 -83.63 -17.14
C LEU A 6 -10.15 -83.21 -15.91
N TYR A 7 -9.50 -82.59 -14.92
CA TYR A 7 -10.18 -81.78 -13.92
C TYR A 7 -9.72 -80.33 -14.06
N ILE A 8 -10.68 -79.47 -14.35
CA ILE A 8 -10.48 -78.04 -14.57
C ILE A 8 -10.84 -77.33 -13.27
N ASP A 9 -9.84 -76.77 -12.60
CA ASP A 9 -10.04 -75.86 -11.48
C ASP A 9 -9.67 -74.42 -11.88
N LYS A 10 -10.07 -73.45 -11.05
CA LYS A 10 -9.85 -72.02 -11.26
C LYS A 10 -8.38 -71.66 -11.54
N TRP A 11 -7.46 -72.35 -10.87
CA TRP A 11 -6.02 -72.04 -10.88
C TRP A 11 -5.15 -73.11 -11.56
N PHE A 12 -5.68 -74.30 -11.88
CA PHE A 12 -4.91 -75.38 -12.51
C PHE A 12 -5.81 -76.39 -13.25
N ILE A 13 -5.22 -77.11 -14.20
CA ILE A 13 -5.80 -78.30 -14.85
C ILE A 13 -5.00 -79.53 -14.43
N THR A 14 -5.68 -80.47 -13.77
CA THR A 14 -5.16 -81.82 -13.50
C THR A 14 -5.52 -82.75 -14.66
N VAL A 15 -4.60 -83.64 -15.00
CA VAL A 15 -4.69 -84.49 -16.19
C VAL A 15 -4.39 -85.95 -15.83
N ALA A 16 -5.27 -86.84 -16.28
CA ALA A 16 -5.10 -88.28 -16.21
C ALA A 16 -5.19 -88.89 -17.61
N ILE A 17 -4.16 -89.65 -17.99
CA ILE A 17 -4.10 -90.37 -19.26
C ILE A 17 -4.41 -91.84 -18.96
N ASN A 18 -5.49 -92.35 -19.55
CA ASN A 18 -5.90 -93.75 -19.40
C ASN A 18 -5.34 -94.56 -20.57
N TYR A 19 -4.37 -95.43 -20.30
CA TYR A 19 -3.80 -96.36 -21.28
C TYR A 19 -4.23 -97.79 -20.95
N ASP A 20 -5.25 -98.29 -21.64
CA ASP A 20 -5.80 -99.65 -21.49
C ASP A 20 -6.09 -100.06 -20.03
N GLY A 21 -6.60 -99.12 -19.23
CA GLY A 21 -6.95 -99.29 -17.82
C GLY A 21 -5.87 -98.87 -16.83
N ASN A 22 -4.63 -98.65 -17.27
CA ASN A 22 -3.59 -98.03 -16.45
C ASN A 22 -3.75 -96.50 -16.46
N VAL A 23 -3.58 -95.87 -15.29
CA VAL A 23 -3.70 -94.41 -15.11
C VAL A 23 -2.31 -93.81 -14.99
N LEU A 24 -1.95 -92.95 -15.94
CA LEU A 24 -0.70 -92.18 -15.92
C LEU A 24 -1.00 -90.70 -15.63
N PRO A 25 -0.29 -90.06 -14.69
CA PRO A 25 -0.31 -88.60 -14.58
C PRO A 25 0.42 -87.98 -15.77
N LEU A 26 0.05 -86.77 -16.14
CA LEU A 26 0.73 -86.01 -17.19
C LEU A 26 2.18 -85.67 -16.77
N SER A 27 3.14 -85.88 -17.66
CA SER A 27 4.50 -85.38 -17.53
C SER A 27 4.65 -84.13 -18.39
N LEU A 28 4.84 -82.97 -17.76
CA LEU A 28 4.99 -81.69 -18.46
C LEU A 28 6.46 -81.35 -18.76
N PRO A 29 6.76 -80.67 -19.89
CA PRO A 29 8.12 -80.20 -20.20
C PRO A 29 8.72 -79.24 -19.17
N ASN A 30 7.88 -78.56 -18.38
CA ASN A 30 8.31 -77.66 -17.31
C ASN A 30 8.58 -78.36 -15.95
N GLY A 31 8.32 -79.68 -15.86
CA GLY A 31 8.50 -80.48 -14.64
C GLY A 31 7.41 -80.30 -13.57
N GLU A 32 6.31 -79.61 -13.87
CA GLU A 32 5.17 -79.47 -12.95
C GLU A 32 4.24 -80.70 -12.96
N ASP A 33 3.53 -80.93 -11.85
CA ASP A 33 2.61 -82.05 -11.64
C ASP A 33 1.24 -81.86 -12.32
N ARG A 34 0.96 -80.64 -12.79
CA ARG A 34 -0.29 -80.18 -13.38
C ARG A 34 -0.06 -78.90 -14.16
N ILE A 35 -1.00 -78.54 -15.03
CA ILE A 35 -0.95 -77.29 -15.80
C ILE A 35 -1.44 -76.15 -14.91
N TRP A 36 -0.57 -75.23 -14.49
CA TRP A 36 -0.98 -74.05 -13.69
C TRP A 36 -1.47 -72.91 -14.59
N LEU A 37 -2.62 -72.33 -14.27
CA LEU A 37 -3.31 -71.32 -15.11
C LEU A 37 -2.88 -69.88 -14.79
N TYR A 38 -1.57 -69.69 -14.62
CA TYR A 38 -0.93 -68.38 -14.58
C TYR A 38 -0.06 -68.25 -15.83
N PHE A 39 -0.26 -67.16 -16.57
CA PHE A 39 0.29 -66.97 -17.91
C PHE A 39 1.14 -65.70 -17.97
N HIS A 40 2.21 -65.74 -18.77
CA HIS A 40 3.11 -64.63 -19.05
C HIS A 40 3.15 -64.34 -20.55
N GLU A 41 2.83 -63.10 -20.92
CA GLU A 41 2.83 -62.58 -22.30
C GLU A 41 4.22 -62.00 -22.61
N ASP A 42 5.13 -62.85 -23.08
CA ASP A 42 6.48 -62.47 -23.50
C ASP A 42 6.44 -61.80 -24.88
N ILE A 43 6.08 -60.51 -24.87
CA ILE A 43 6.06 -59.63 -26.07
C ILE A 43 7.44 -59.56 -26.73
N ALA A 44 8.53 -59.68 -25.97
CA ALA A 44 9.89 -59.56 -26.51
C ALA A 44 10.28 -60.76 -27.38
N ASN A 45 9.73 -61.94 -27.09
CA ASN A 45 9.95 -63.18 -27.84
C ASN A 45 8.71 -63.70 -28.59
N SER A 46 7.63 -62.91 -28.66
CA SER A 46 6.36 -63.28 -29.30
C SER A 46 5.84 -64.66 -28.89
N ARG A 47 5.80 -64.93 -27.57
CA ARG A 47 5.26 -66.17 -27.01
C ARG A 47 4.45 -65.94 -25.74
N VAL A 48 3.53 -66.85 -25.45
CA VAL A 48 2.87 -66.94 -24.14
C VAL A 48 3.42 -68.16 -23.41
N GLU A 49 3.79 -67.99 -22.15
CA GLU A 49 4.25 -69.07 -21.27
C GLU A 49 3.21 -69.31 -20.18
N TYR A 50 3.16 -70.53 -19.62
CA TYR A 50 2.34 -70.84 -18.44
C TYR A 50 3.17 -71.58 -17.38
N GLY A 51 2.76 -71.47 -16.13
CA GLY A 51 3.40 -72.18 -15.01
C GLY A 51 3.24 -71.47 -13.67
N LYS A 52 3.48 -72.19 -12.58
CA LYS A 52 3.27 -71.70 -11.21
C LYS A 52 4.22 -70.56 -10.82
N SER A 53 5.37 -70.48 -11.46
CA SER A 53 6.34 -69.37 -11.30
C SER A 53 5.70 -67.98 -11.47
N PHE A 54 4.69 -67.87 -12.33
CA PHE A 54 4.02 -66.61 -12.66
C PHE A 54 2.92 -66.21 -11.67
N GLU A 55 2.56 -67.06 -10.69
CA GLU A 55 1.51 -66.78 -9.69
C GLU A 55 1.77 -65.46 -8.94
N ASN A 56 3.02 -65.22 -8.53
CA ASN A 56 3.39 -64.00 -7.80
C ASN A 56 3.27 -62.75 -8.69
N ASN A 57 3.72 -62.84 -9.94
CA ASN A 57 3.71 -61.72 -10.88
C ASN A 57 2.28 -61.28 -11.24
N TYR A 58 1.37 -62.26 -11.39
CA TYR A 58 -0.07 -62.01 -11.51
C TYR A 58 -0.67 -61.41 -10.22
N ARG A 59 -0.37 -61.98 -9.04
CA ARG A 59 -0.79 -61.43 -7.73
C ARG A 59 -0.22 -60.03 -7.44
N ASP A 60 0.87 -59.64 -8.10
CA ASP A 60 1.47 -58.30 -8.08
C ASP A 60 0.81 -57.31 -9.03
N LYS A 61 -0.11 -57.78 -9.89
CA LYS A 61 -0.74 -56.99 -10.98
C LYS A 61 0.28 -56.36 -11.91
N LEU A 62 1.39 -57.07 -12.16
CA LEU A 62 2.35 -56.67 -13.20
C LEU A 62 1.67 -56.76 -14.58
N PRO A 63 1.93 -55.81 -15.49
CA PRO A 63 1.44 -55.91 -16.86
C PRO A 63 2.03 -57.15 -17.53
N HIS A 64 1.29 -57.73 -18.48
CA HIS A 64 1.68 -58.93 -19.23
C HIS A 64 1.65 -60.24 -18.41
N TYR A 65 0.95 -60.25 -17.27
CA TYR A 65 0.67 -61.46 -16.48
C TYR A 65 -0.83 -61.65 -16.29
N PHE A 66 -1.32 -62.85 -16.62
CA PHE A 66 -2.74 -63.21 -16.58
C PHE A 66 -2.99 -64.41 -15.67
N GLY A 67 -4.20 -64.47 -15.12
CA GLY A 67 -4.67 -65.49 -14.19
C GLY A 67 -6.16 -65.26 -13.90
N ASP A 68 -6.82 -66.24 -13.28
CA ASP A 68 -8.29 -66.31 -13.17
C ASP A 68 -8.98 -66.29 -14.55
N ILE A 69 -8.36 -67.02 -15.50
CA ILE A 69 -8.63 -66.95 -16.94
C ILE A 69 -10.09 -67.22 -17.29
N PHE A 70 -10.79 -68.09 -16.54
CA PHE A 70 -12.19 -68.38 -16.82
C PHE A 70 -13.12 -67.18 -16.57
N ASN A 71 -12.83 -66.34 -15.58
CA ASN A 71 -13.57 -65.09 -15.40
C ASN A 71 -13.28 -64.11 -16.55
N LEU A 72 -12.02 -64.03 -17.00
CA LEU A 72 -11.67 -63.23 -18.18
C LEU A 72 -12.37 -63.71 -19.47
N ILE A 73 -12.58 -65.04 -19.62
CA ILE A 73 -13.28 -65.66 -20.76
C ILE A 73 -14.79 -65.43 -20.71
N GLU A 74 -15.43 -65.39 -19.53
CA GLU A 74 -16.82 -64.95 -19.41
C GLU A 74 -16.96 -63.44 -19.67
N GLU A 75 -16.03 -62.64 -19.14
CA GLU A 75 -15.99 -61.20 -19.41
C GLU A 75 -15.74 -60.89 -20.89
N GLY A 76 -14.98 -61.70 -21.64
CA GLY A 76 -14.97 -61.71 -23.11
C GLY A 76 -14.49 -60.44 -23.82
N GLU A 77 -13.87 -59.50 -23.10
CA GLU A 77 -13.24 -58.28 -23.64
C GLU A 77 -11.75 -58.17 -23.29
N HIS A 78 -11.18 -59.27 -22.77
CA HIS A 78 -9.75 -59.37 -22.48
C HIS A 78 -9.00 -59.93 -23.68
N TYR A 79 -7.83 -59.35 -23.94
CA TYR A 79 -6.98 -59.69 -25.08
C TYR A 79 -5.52 -59.69 -24.66
N PHE A 80 -4.72 -60.58 -25.24
CA PHE A 80 -3.26 -60.54 -25.19
C PHE A 80 -2.68 -60.18 -26.57
N THR A 81 -1.38 -59.90 -26.61
CA THR A 81 -0.63 -59.44 -27.79
C THR A 81 0.59 -60.30 -28.02
N ARG A 82 0.61 -61.07 -29.12
CA ARG A 82 1.78 -61.89 -29.47
C ARG A 82 2.65 -61.26 -30.55
N TYR A 83 2.04 -60.71 -31.60
CA TYR A 83 2.73 -60.16 -32.78
C TYR A 83 2.26 -58.74 -33.09
N GLU A 84 3.19 -57.80 -33.30
CA GLU A 84 2.96 -56.46 -33.89
C GLU A 84 1.73 -55.66 -33.37
N ARG A 85 1.34 -55.84 -32.11
CA ARG A 85 0.11 -55.24 -31.51
C ARG A 85 -1.22 -55.75 -32.07
N ARG A 86 -1.23 -56.89 -32.76
CA ARG A 86 -2.45 -57.68 -32.97
C ARG A 86 -2.95 -58.17 -31.62
N ARG A 87 -4.24 -57.93 -31.35
CA ARG A 87 -4.96 -58.52 -30.23
C ARG A 87 -5.44 -59.92 -30.61
N GLU A 88 -5.20 -60.87 -29.73
CA GLU A 88 -5.72 -62.24 -29.75
C GLU A 88 -6.66 -62.39 -28.54
N ASP A 89 -7.78 -63.11 -28.70
CA ASP A 89 -8.81 -63.26 -27.66
C ASP A 89 -8.26 -64.09 -26.49
N ILE A 90 -8.57 -63.72 -25.25
CA ILE A 90 -8.12 -64.46 -24.05
C ILE A 90 -8.53 -65.95 -24.08
N ARG A 91 -9.60 -66.33 -24.81
CA ARG A 91 -9.97 -67.72 -25.05
C ARG A 91 -8.87 -68.53 -25.74
N GLU A 92 -8.15 -67.95 -26.71
CA GLU A 92 -7.11 -68.64 -27.48
C GLU A 92 -5.83 -68.91 -26.65
N ILE A 93 -5.72 -68.39 -25.42
CA ILE A 93 -4.48 -68.41 -24.63
C ILE A 93 -3.96 -69.83 -24.36
N PHE A 94 -4.84 -70.82 -24.18
CA PHE A 94 -4.45 -72.22 -23.94
C PHE A 94 -3.73 -72.83 -25.16
N LYS A 95 -4.20 -72.48 -26.36
CA LYS A 95 -3.67 -72.92 -27.66
C LYS A 95 -2.34 -72.23 -27.94
N VAL A 96 -2.28 -70.91 -27.72
CA VAL A 96 -1.07 -70.09 -27.93
C VAL A 96 0.05 -70.43 -26.94
N ALA A 97 -0.27 -70.73 -25.69
CA ALA A 97 0.68 -71.21 -24.67
C ALA A 97 1.06 -72.70 -24.82
N GLY A 98 0.56 -73.37 -25.86
CA GLY A 98 0.92 -74.75 -26.21
C GLY A 98 0.35 -75.84 -25.30
N ILE A 99 -0.60 -75.51 -24.40
CA ILE A 99 -1.18 -76.49 -23.45
C ILE A 99 -1.80 -77.68 -24.19
N PHE A 100 -2.59 -77.41 -25.24
CA PHE A 100 -3.19 -78.44 -26.08
C PHE A 100 -2.16 -79.29 -26.84
N ASN A 101 -1.03 -78.68 -27.25
CA ASN A 101 0.06 -79.42 -27.90
C ASN A 101 0.75 -80.38 -26.92
N HIS A 102 0.95 -79.97 -25.66
CA HIS A 102 1.49 -80.84 -24.62
C HIS A 102 0.54 -82.00 -24.28
N LEU A 103 -0.78 -81.76 -24.30
CA LEU A 103 -1.79 -82.81 -24.12
C LEU A 103 -1.76 -83.87 -25.24
N HIS A 104 -1.72 -83.44 -26.51
CA HIS A 104 -1.58 -84.34 -27.66
C HIS A 104 -0.26 -85.13 -27.62
N GLN A 105 0.86 -84.45 -27.36
CA GLN A 105 2.18 -85.08 -27.25
C GLN A 105 2.25 -86.15 -26.16
N ALA A 106 1.63 -85.91 -25.00
CA ALA A 106 1.65 -86.86 -23.88
C ALA A 106 0.80 -88.13 -24.11
N ILE A 107 -0.09 -88.13 -25.09
CA ILE A 107 -0.96 -89.27 -25.43
C ILE A 107 -0.38 -90.07 -26.60
N GLU A 108 0.54 -89.51 -27.39
CA GLU A 108 1.13 -90.13 -28.59
C GLU A 108 0.06 -90.55 -29.61
N GLU A 109 -0.89 -89.66 -29.92
CA GLU A 109 -1.88 -89.83 -31.00
C GLU A 109 -2.10 -88.50 -31.74
N ASP A 110 -1.91 -88.49 -33.07
CA ASP A 110 -2.20 -87.35 -33.95
C ASP A 110 -3.70 -87.23 -34.32
N GLY A 111 -4.55 -88.03 -33.68
CA GLY A 111 -5.97 -88.20 -34.00
C GLY A 111 -6.90 -87.31 -33.16
N SER A 112 -8.21 -87.59 -33.23
CA SER A 112 -9.17 -87.00 -32.30
C SER A 112 -9.23 -87.81 -31.02
N ILE A 113 -9.04 -87.14 -29.88
CA ILE A 113 -8.83 -87.79 -28.58
C ILE A 113 -10.10 -87.76 -27.74
N ASP A 114 -10.59 -88.94 -27.37
CA ASP A 114 -11.76 -89.10 -26.50
C ASP A 114 -11.48 -88.56 -25.09
N THR A 115 -12.20 -87.50 -24.73
CA THR A 115 -11.88 -86.63 -23.60
C THR A 115 -13.08 -86.48 -22.65
N TYR A 116 -12.83 -86.63 -21.35
CA TYR A 116 -13.79 -86.45 -20.27
C TYR A 116 -13.36 -85.27 -19.39
N ILE A 117 -14.29 -84.41 -18.97
CA ILE A 117 -13.96 -83.15 -18.30
C ILE A 117 -14.76 -82.99 -17.01
N SER A 118 -14.11 -82.78 -15.88
CA SER A 118 -14.76 -82.40 -14.63
C SER A 118 -14.45 -80.94 -14.30
N PHE A 119 -15.45 -80.08 -14.24
CA PHE A 119 -15.26 -78.68 -13.86
C PHE A 119 -15.51 -78.44 -12.37
N SER A 120 -14.63 -77.65 -11.76
CA SER A 120 -14.85 -77.05 -10.44
C SER A 120 -16.12 -76.18 -10.42
N ALA A 121 -16.71 -76.01 -9.22
CA ALA A 121 -17.97 -75.31 -9.04
C ALA A 121 -17.85 -73.78 -9.20
N ASP A 122 -16.64 -73.23 -9.10
CA ASP A 122 -16.38 -71.79 -9.18
C ASP A 122 -16.14 -71.26 -10.61
N ILE A 123 -15.98 -72.15 -11.60
CA ILE A 123 -15.81 -71.77 -13.00
C ILE A 123 -17.20 -71.42 -13.57
N PRO A 124 -17.43 -70.22 -14.14
CA PRO A 124 -18.72 -69.83 -14.70
C PRO A 124 -19.17 -70.71 -15.87
N ASP A 125 -20.47 -70.98 -16.00
CA ASP A 125 -20.99 -71.91 -17.00
C ASP A 125 -20.73 -71.47 -18.45
N VAL A 126 -20.73 -70.16 -18.73
CA VAL A 126 -20.32 -69.58 -20.03
C VAL A 126 -18.85 -69.87 -20.33
N ALA A 127 -17.98 -69.76 -19.33
CA ALA A 127 -16.55 -70.06 -19.47
C ALA A 127 -16.27 -71.55 -19.65
N ARG A 128 -17.05 -72.44 -19.00
CA ARG A 128 -17.00 -73.89 -19.25
C ARG A 128 -17.37 -74.23 -20.69
N LEU A 129 -18.46 -73.63 -21.21
CA LEU A 129 -18.90 -73.84 -22.59
C LEU A 129 -17.81 -73.40 -23.60
N ARG A 130 -17.28 -72.18 -23.46
CA ARG A 130 -16.21 -71.66 -24.32
C ARG A 130 -14.92 -72.49 -24.28
N PHE A 131 -14.60 -73.10 -23.13
CA PHE A 131 -13.46 -74.02 -23.00
C PHE A 131 -13.69 -75.40 -23.62
N ILE A 132 -14.93 -75.90 -23.63
CA ILE A 132 -15.32 -77.12 -24.36
C ILE A 132 -15.17 -76.88 -25.87
N GLU A 133 -15.71 -75.77 -26.38
CA GLU A 133 -15.59 -75.39 -27.81
C GLU A 133 -14.12 -75.28 -28.24
N GLU A 134 -13.27 -74.64 -27.43
CA GLU A 134 -11.84 -74.48 -27.71
C GLU A 134 -11.06 -75.81 -27.73
N LEU A 135 -11.49 -76.80 -26.94
CA LEU A 135 -10.98 -78.17 -26.96
C LEU A 135 -11.43 -78.94 -28.21
N GLU A 136 -12.70 -78.82 -28.60
CA GLU A 136 -13.24 -79.45 -29.83
C GLU A 136 -12.57 -78.87 -31.08
N GLU A 137 -12.38 -77.54 -31.15
CA GLU A 137 -11.58 -76.85 -32.18
C GLU A 137 -10.08 -77.22 -32.17
N SER A 138 -9.62 -77.91 -31.12
CA SER A 138 -8.26 -78.43 -30.96
C SER A 138 -8.21 -79.97 -31.06
N ASN A 139 -9.21 -80.59 -31.71
CA ASN A 139 -9.40 -82.03 -31.97
C ASN A 139 -9.70 -82.92 -30.75
N PHE A 140 -9.95 -82.38 -29.55
CA PHE A 140 -10.38 -83.18 -28.40
C PHE A 140 -11.89 -83.43 -28.47
N LYS A 141 -12.29 -84.70 -28.61
CA LYS A 141 -13.70 -85.12 -28.67
C LYS A 141 -14.24 -85.23 -27.25
N VAL A 142 -14.95 -84.22 -26.80
CA VAL A 142 -15.55 -84.18 -25.45
C VAL A 142 -16.73 -85.14 -25.38
N ILE A 143 -16.65 -86.15 -24.52
CA ILE A 143 -17.71 -87.17 -24.36
C ILE A 143 -18.73 -86.72 -23.30
N GLU A 144 -18.25 -86.23 -22.16
CA GLU A 144 -19.09 -85.80 -21.04
C GLU A 144 -18.30 -84.81 -20.16
N SER A 145 -18.99 -83.80 -19.62
CA SER A 145 -18.40 -82.62 -18.98
C SER A 145 -19.02 -82.22 -17.62
N VAL A 146 -20.13 -82.87 -17.21
CA VAL A 146 -20.96 -82.42 -16.06
C VAL A 146 -20.61 -83.08 -14.73
N ALA A 147 -19.92 -84.23 -14.72
CA ALA A 147 -19.67 -84.96 -13.48
C ALA A 147 -18.68 -84.20 -12.58
N ARG A 148 -19.17 -83.71 -11.43
CA ARG A 148 -18.33 -83.07 -10.40
C ARG A 148 -17.30 -84.04 -9.84
N ILE A 149 -16.12 -83.53 -9.50
CA ILE A 149 -15.03 -84.27 -8.83
C ILE A 149 -15.52 -85.04 -7.59
N SER A 150 -16.52 -84.49 -6.87
CA SER A 150 -17.19 -85.15 -5.74
C SER A 150 -17.84 -86.49 -6.10
N HIS A 151 -18.49 -86.60 -7.27
CA HIS A 151 -19.10 -87.84 -7.74
C HIS A 151 -18.02 -88.84 -8.19
N LEU A 152 -17.00 -88.36 -8.92
CA LEU A 152 -15.88 -89.19 -9.39
C LEU A 152 -15.13 -89.83 -8.22
N ALA A 153 -14.91 -89.10 -7.13
CA ALA A 153 -14.28 -89.63 -5.92
C ALA A 153 -15.12 -90.69 -5.20
N LEU A 154 -16.46 -90.56 -5.21
CA LEU A 154 -17.35 -91.58 -4.64
C LEU A 154 -17.33 -92.87 -5.47
N GLU A 155 -17.30 -92.78 -6.80
CA GLU A 155 -17.13 -93.94 -7.67
C GLU A 155 -15.72 -94.56 -7.56
N GLU A 156 -14.68 -93.76 -7.26
CA GLU A 156 -13.33 -94.27 -6.92
C GLU A 156 -13.34 -95.05 -5.60
N CYS A 157 -13.92 -94.50 -4.53
CA CYS A 157 -14.15 -95.19 -3.25
C CYS A 157 -14.96 -96.49 -3.41
N LYS A 158 -15.94 -96.51 -4.30
CA LYS A 158 -16.78 -97.67 -4.64
C LYS A 158 -15.98 -98.74 -5.38
N LYS A 159 -15.12 -98.37 -6.35
CA LYS A 159 -14.18 -99.29 -7.02
C LYS A 159 -13.13 -99.87 -6.06
N ARG A 160 -12.70 -99.10 -5.05
CA ARG A 160 -11.85 -99.60 -3.94
C ARG A 160 -12.62 -100.46 -2.91
N ASN A 161 -13.92 -100.70 -3.09
CA ASN A 161 -14.81 -101.40 -2.16
C ASN A 161 -14.94 -100.73 -0.76
N VAL A 162 -14.58 -99.46 -0.63
CA VAL A 162 -14.66 -98.71 0.65
C VAL A 162 -16.12 -98.29 0.92
N PHE A 163 -16.80 -97.78 -0.12
CA PHE A 163 -18.17 -97.25 -0.07
C PHE A 163 -19.16 -98.12 -0.86
N THR A 164 -19.43 -99.31 -0.35
CA THR A 164 -20.41 -100.26 -0.91
C THR A 164 -21.81 -100.13 -0.30
N ASN A 165 -21.93 -99.49 0.88
CA ASN A 165 -23.19 -99.38 1.62
C ASN A 165 -24.17 -98.38 0.96
N LEU A 166 -25.47 -98.71 1.02
CA LEU A 166 -26.55 -97.78 0.70
C LEU A 166 -26.68 -96.69 1.79
N GLY A 167 -27.01 -95.47 1.39
CA GLY A 167 -27.17 -94.33 2.30
C GLY A 167 -26.55 -93.03 1.78
N THR A 168 -26.46 -92.03 2.65
CA THR A 168 -25.92 -90.70 2.29
C THR A 168 -24.42 -90.60 2.61
N TYR A 169 -23.67 -90.01 1.70
CA TYR A 169 -22.24 -89.71 1.80
C TYR A 169 -22.01 -88.20 1.73
N LEU A 170 -21.02 -87.72 2.46
CA LEU A 170 -20.64 -86.31 2.53
C LEU A 170 -19.30 -86.11 1.83
N VAL A 171 -19.24 -85.21 0.84
CA VAL A 171 -18.00 -84.89 0.11
C VAL A 171 -17.65 -83.43 0.27
N LEU A 172 -16.44 -83.18 0.75
CA LEU A 172 -15.85 -81.87 1.01
C LEU A 172 -14.70 -81.64 0.02
N VAL A 173 -14.71 -80.49 -0.66
CA VAL A 173 -13.75 -80.13 -1.71
C VAL A 173 -13.12 -78.77 -1.37
N ALA A 174 -11.80 -78.74 -1.33
CA ALA A 174 -10.98 -77.64 -0.84
C ALA A 174 -9.69 -77.55 -1.69
N THR A 175 -9.89 -77.35 -3.00
CA THR A 175 -8.84 -77.34 -4.05
C THR A 175 -8.47 -75.93 -4.53
N ASN A 176 -9.30 -74.92 -4.22
CA ASN A 176 -9.12 -73.52 -4.63
C ASN A 176 -9.53 -72.55 -3.48
N ASP A 177 -9.80 -71.29 -3.81
CA ASP A 177 -10.25 -70.24 -2.88
C ASP A 177 -11.44 -70.65 -2.00
N ASN A 178 -12.39 -71.40 -2.54
CA ASN A 178 -13.69 -71.70 -1.95
C ASN A 178 -13.78 -73.15 -1.44
N PHE A 179 -14.47 -73.31 -0.32
CA PHE A 179 -14.71 -74.62 0.30
C PHE A 179 -16.10 -75.09 -0.10
N HIS A 180 -16.20 -76.17 -0.87
CA HIS A 180 -17.48 -76.76 -1.26
C HIS A 180 -17.79 -78.00 -0.44
N PHE A 181 -19.06 -78.20 -0.11
CA PHE A 181 -19.55 -79.42 0.51
C PHE A 181 -20.81 -79.91 -0.22
N SER A 182 -20.96 -81.22 -0.30
CA SER A 182 -22.00 -81.85 -1.12
C SER A 182 -22.47 -83.18 -0.52
N LEU A 183 -23.78 -83.43 -0.61
CA LEU A 183 -24.41 -84.65 -0.10
C LEU A 183 -24.85 -85.51 -1.28
N TYR A 184 -24.44 -86.78 -1.26
CA TYR A 184 -24.74 -87.77 -2.29
C TYR A 184 -25.45 -88.99 -1.69
N GLU A 185 -26.48 -89.50 -2.34
CA GLU A 185 -27.19 -90.70 -1.94
C GLU A 185 -26.81 -91.87 -2.86
N ASN A 186 -26.23 -92.93 -2.27
CA ASN A 186 -25.94 -94.17 -2.98
C ASN A 186 -27.22 -95.02 -3.10
N LYS A 187 -27.67 -95.26 -4.34
CA LYS A 187 -28.78 -96.18 -4.67
C LYS A 187 -28.31 -97.52 -5.24
N GLY A 188 -27.09 -97.94 -4.87
CA GLY A 188 -26.45 -99.18 -5.27
C GLY A 188 -25.72 -99.02 -6.60
N ASN A 189 -26.46 -98.67 -7.65
CA ASN A 189 -25.89 -98.54 -8.99
C ASN A 189 -25.19 -97.18 -9.19
N ILE A 190 -25.77 -96.08 -8.68
CA ILE A 190 -25.31 -94.70 -8.89
C ILE A 190 -25.36 -93.84 -7.61
N PHE A 191 -24.50 -92.82 -7.54
CA PHE A 191 -24.56 -91.75 -6.52
C PHE A 191 -25.30 -90.50 -7.03
N LEU A 192 -26.50 -90.25 -6.50
CA LEU A 192 -27.28 -89.06 -6.82
C LEU A 192 -26.93 -87.89 -5.89
N ARG A 193 -26.54 -86.73 -6.45
CA ARG A 193 -26.34 -85.48 -5.70
C ARG A 193 -27.70 -85.00 -5.15
N LYS A 194 -27.84 -84.91 -3.83
CA LYS A 194 -29.02 -84.36 -3.15
C LYS A 194 -28.97 -82.84 -3.04
N ASN A 195 -27.84 -82.31 -2.58
CA ASN A 195 -27.65 -80.87 -2.34
C ASN A 195 -26.16 -80.53 -2.28
N GLU A 196 -25.81 -79.26 -2.50
CA GLU A 196 -24.47 -78.72 -2.39
C GLU A 196 -24.47 -77.30 -1.79
N GLY A 197 -23.37 -76.91 -1.17
CA GLY A 197 -23.19 -75.59 -0.57
C GLY A 197 -21.71 -75.20 -0.51
N LYS A 198 -21.44 -73.91 -0.26
CA LYS A 198 -20.10 -73.35 -0.33
C LYS A 198 -19.81 -72.32 0.77
N LEU A 199 -18.55 -72.26 1.20
CA LEU A 199 -18.01 -71.21 2.06
C LEU A 199 -16.92 -70.46 1.32
N LEU A 200 -17.09 -69.14 1.19
CA LEU A 200 -16.20 -68.30 0.40
C LEU A 200 -14.86 -68.04 1.11
N GLY A 201 -13.74 -68.18 0.39
CA GLY A 201 -12.40 -67.89 0.92
C GLY A 201 -11.92 -68.83 2.03
N LEU A 202 -12.37 -70.09 2.04
CA LEU A 202 -12.01 -71.10 3.04
C LEU A 202 -11.54 -72.45 2.43
N GLY A 203 -11.36 -72.54 1.11
CA GLY A 203 -10.88 -73.76 0.45
C GLY A 203 -9.37 -73.97 0.55
N LEU A 204 -8.60 -72.88 0.57
CA LEU A 204 -7.14 -72.92 0.80
C LEU A 204 -6.80 -73.21 2.27
N ASP A 205 -5.54 -73.55 2.54
CA ASP A 205 -5.04 -73.84 3.90
C ASP A 205 -5.45 -72.75 4.90
N VAL A 206 -6.34 -73.12 5.82
CA VAL A 206 -6.88 -72.26 6.88
C VAL A 206 -5.76 -71.65 7.74
N ARG A 207 -4.60 -72.32 7.86
CA ARG A 207 -3.45 -71.82 8.63
C ARG A 207 -2.75 -70.64 7.92
N ARG A 208 -2.72 -70.59 6.58
CA ARG A 208 -2.28 -69.39 5.81
C ARG A 208 -3.16 -68.21 6.18
N ARG A 209 -4.48 -68.37 6.03
CA ARG A 209 -5.47 -67.33 6.32
C ARG A 209 -5.38 -66.86 7.77
N ALA A 210 -5.34 -67.79 8.72
CA ALA A 210 -5.22 -67.47 10.15
C ALA A 210 -3.95 -66.68 10.49
N LEU A 211 -2.82 -66.98 9.84
CA LEU A 211 -1.56 -66.28 10.02
C LEU A 211 -1.58 -64.87 9.41
N VAL A 212 -2.07 -64.75 8.18
CA VAL A 212 -2.20 -63.47 7.46
C VAL A 212 -3.14 -62.52 8.19
N GLU A 213 -4.34 -62.98 8.54
CA GLU A 213 -5.29 -62.19 9.33
C GLU A 213 -4.70 -61.79 10.68
N ALA A 214 -4.00 -62.70 11.39
CA ALA A 214 -3.37 -62.36 12.67
C ALA A 214 -2.25 -61.31 12.54
N ILE A 215 -1.49 -61.34 11.44
CA ILE A 215 -0.45 -60.35 11.13
C ILE A 215 -1.07 -58.99 10.81
N VAL A 216 -2.01 -58.92 9.86
CA VAL A 216 -2.68 -57.68 9.45
C VAL A 216 -3.47 -57.07 10.62
N GLU A 217 -4.17 -57.88 11.41
CA GLU A 217 -4.84 -57.42 12.62
C GLU A 217 -3.86 -56.88 13.66
N ASN A 218 -2.71 -57.51 13.90
CA ASN A 218 -1.74 -57.05 14.90
C ASN A 218 -1.13 -55.70 14.48
N ILE A 219 -0.71 -55.58 13.21
CA ILE A 219 -0.26 -54.30 12.65
C ILE A 219 -1.36 -53.25 12.77
N ASN A 220 -2.61 -53.55 12.37
CA ASN A 220 -3.68 -52.56 12.37
C ASN A 220 -4.18 -52.18 13.79
N LYS A 221 -4.15 -53.11 14.76
CA LYS A 221 -4.44 -52.80 16.18
C LYS A 221 -3.47 -51.72 16.73
N ASN A 222 -2.20 -51.78 16.32
CA ASN A 222 -1.16 -50.85 16.75
C ASN A 222 -1.12 -49.55 15.91
N THR A 223 -1.33 -49.64 14.59
CA THR A 223 -1.13 -48.52 13.65
C THR A 223 -2.40 -47.81 13.19
N LYS A 224 -3.55 -48.49 13.21
CA LYS A 224 -4.87 -48.00 12.77
C LYS A 224 -4.88 -47.39 11.35
N LEU A 225 -4.07 -47.94 10.46
CA LEU A 225 -3.94 -47.52 9.06
C LEU A 225 -5.15 -47.92 8.20
N LEU A 226 -5.78 -49.06 8.51
CA LEU A 226 -6.96 -49.58 7.81
C LEU A 226 -8.19 -49.34 8.69
N LYS A 227 -9.20 -48.69 8.11
CA LYS A 227 -10.42 -48.18 8.77
C LYS A 227 -11.64 -49.03 8.46
N SER A 228 -11.76 -49.56 7.24
CA SER A 228 -12.89 -50.42 6.85
C SER A 228 -12.53 -51.90 6.94
N ARG A 229 -13.55 -52.79 6.93
CA ARG A 229 -13.31 -54.23 6.85
C ARG A 229 -12.78 -54.63 5.46
N GLU A 230 -13.25 -53.97 4.41
CA GLU A 230 -12.79 -54.18 3.03
C GLU A 230 -11.30 -53.84 2.85
N GLU A 231 -10.81 -52.76 3.48
CA GLU A 231 -9.39 -52.41 3.50
C GLU A 231 -8.54 -53.49 4.19
N ILE A 232 -9.06 -54.09 5.27
CA ILE A 232 -8.41 -55.22 5.96
C ILE A 232 -8.41 -56.47 5.07
N ASP A 233 -9.53 -56.81 4.44
CA ASP A 233 -9.63 -58.00 3.59
C ASP A 233 -8.79 -57.89 2.30
N MET A 234 -8.75 -56.71 1.66
CA MET A 234 -7.85 -56.45 0.53
C MET A 234 -6.37 -56.55 0.93
N GLU A 235 -5.99 -56.01 2.09
CA GLU A 235 -4.60 -56.09 2.58
C GLU A 235 -4.26 -57.54 2.98
N CYS A 236 -5.19 -58.31 3.55
CA CYS A 236 -5.02 -59.75 3.76
C CYS A 236 -4.79 -60.51 2.44
N VAL A 237 -5.62 -60.29 1.41
CA VAL A 237 -5.42 -60.90 0.07
C VAL A 237 -4.05 -60.53 -0.51
N ARG A 238 -3.59 -59.29 -0.30
CA ARG A 238 -2.24 -58.86 -0.71
C ARG A 238 -1.14 -59.61 0.04
N GLN A 239 -1.25 -59.75 1.36
CA GLN A 239 -0.23 -60.34 2.23
C GLN A 239 -0.16 -61.89 2.14
N ASP A 240 -1.21 -62.57 1.68
CA ASP A 240 -1.23 -64.04 1.51
C ASP A 240 -0.10 -64.58 0.61
N ARG A 241 0.46 -63.77 -0.31
CA ARG A 241 1.66 -64.09 -1.09
C ARG A 241 2.85 -64.55 -0.21
N PHE A 242 2.95 -64.04 1.01
CA PHE A 242 4.04 -64.36 1.95
C PHE A 242 3.68 -65.50 2.91
N ALA A 243 2.42 -65.96 2.93
CA ALA A 243 1.91 -66.89 3.93
C ALA A 243 2.71 -68.20 3.98
N SER A 244 3.04 -68.78 2.82
CA SER A 244 3.85 -70.01 2.72
C SER A 244 5.23 -69.84 3.36
N MET A 245 5.94 -68.75 3.03
CA MET A 245 7.26 -68.43 3.62
C MET A 245 7.16 -68.20 5.13
N TRP A 246 6.09 -67.54 5.60
CA TRP A 246 5.87 -67.29 7.01
C TRP A 246 5.51 -68.56 7.80
N LEU A 247 4.70 -69.46 7.23
CA LEU A 247 4.41 -70.78 7.79
C LEU A 247 5.68 -71.64 7.89
N ASP A 248 6.55 -71.57 6.89
CA ASP A 248 7.86 -72.23 6.90
C ASP A 248 8.76 -71.76 8.05
N LYS A 249 8.75 -70.45 8.35
CA LYS A 249 9.47 -69.86 9.50
C LYS A 249 8.87 -70.35 10.83
N ILE A 250 7.55 -70.53 10.90
CA ILE A 250 6.84 -71.07 12.07
C ILE A 250 7.09 -72.58 12.25
N ALA A 251 7.07 -73.38 11.18
CA ALA A 251 7.30 -74.82 11.23
C ALA A 251 8.71 -75.18 11.75
N LYS A 252 9.69 -74.30 11.52
CA LYS A 252 11.08 -74.42 12.01
C LYS A 252 11.28 -73.86 13.43
N SER A 253 10.22 -73.39 14.11
CA SER A 253 10.26 -72.75 15.42
C SER A 253 9.75 -73.65 16.56
N LYS A 254 9.95 -73.24 17.82
CA LYS A 254 9.41 -73.94 19.00
C LYS A 254 8.01 -73.40 19.36
N PRO A 255 7.01 -74.25 19.68
CA PRO A 255 5.59 -73.83 19.79
C PRO A 255 5.27 -72.66 20.74
N TYR A 256 6.09 -72.46 21.77
CA TYR A 256 5.90 -71.44 22.81
C TYR A 256 6.81 -70.21 22.67
N ILE A 257 7.65 -70.14 21.62
CA ILE A 257 8.54 -69.00 21.37
C ILE A 257 7.89 -68.10 20.30
N PRO A 258 7.82 -66.78 20.49
CA PRO A 258 7.30 -65.87 19.48
C PRO A 258 8.23 -65.83 18.27
N VAL A 259 7.67 -66.03 17.07
CA VAL A 259 8.38 -65.86 15.80
C VAL A 259 8.22 -64.41 15.35
N PRO A 260 9.30 -63.62 15.21
CA PRO A 260 9.24 -62.31 14.59
C PRO A 260 9.12 -62.44 13.07
N PHE A 261 8.32 -61.57 12.47
CA PHE A 261 8.25 -61.32 11.04
C PHE A 261 8.57 -59.86 10.78
N ASP A 262 9.56 -59.63 9.94
CA ASP A 262 10.25 -58.36 9.80
C ASP A 262 9.94 -57.75 8.42
N ASN A 263 10.06 -56.42 8.29
CA ASN A 263 9.84 -55.68 7.04
C ASN A 263 8.42 -55.78 6.43
N ILE A 264 7.38 -56.02 7.25
CA ILE A 264 6.00 -56.06 6.75
C ILE A 264 5.48 -54.63 6.58
N THR A 265 5.20 -54.23 5.34
CA THR A 265 4.61 -52.93 4.97
C THR A 265 3.15 -53.12 4.53
N PHE A 266 2.32 -52.09 4.69
CA PHE A 266 0.93 -52.06 4.18
C PHE A 266 0.83 -51.28 2.87
N ALA A 267 -0.15 -51.57 2.01
CA ALA A 267 -0.36 -50.82 0.76
C ALA A 267 -0.58 -49.31 0.98
N VAL A 268 -1.25 -48.95 2.09
CA VAL A 268 -1.50 -47.55 2.52
C VAL A 268 -0.24 -46.86 3.07
N ALA A 269 0.77 -47.63 3.48
CA ALA A 269 2.00 -47.12 4.11
C ALA A 269 3.23 -47.93 3.66
N PRO A 270 3.62 -47.90 2.38
CA PRO A 270 4.68 -48.75 1.82
C PRO A 270 6.06 -48.46 2.42
N ASN A 271 6.29 -47.25 2.91
CA ASN A 271 7.55 -46.82 3.53
C ASN A 271 7.59 -47.05 5.06
N ASN A 272 6.63 -47.79 5.64
CA ASN A 272 6.54 -48.06 7.07
C ASN A 272 6.74 -49.57 7.35
N PRO A 273 7.98 -50.08 7.37
CA PRO A 273 8.26 -51.48 7.68
C PRO A 273 7.99 -51.77 9.17
N THR A 274 7.06 -52.69 9.43
CA THR A 274 6.69 -53.12 10.77
C THR A 274 7.26 -54.51 11.08
N VAL A 275 7.44 -54.78 12.39
CA VAL A 275 7.83 -56.09 12.91
C VAL A 275 6.65 -56.66 13.70
N VAL A 276 6.27 -57.90 13.42
CA VAL A 276 5.14 -58.59 14.06
C VAL A 276 5.62 -59.86 14.73
N GLN A 277 5.23 -60.09 15.98
CA GLN A 277 5.49 -61.35 16.68
C GLN A 277 4.23 -62.21 16.72
N ILE A 278 4.35 -63.48 16.29
CA ILE A 278 3.28 -64.47 16.33
C ILE A 278 3.77 -65.69 17.14
N PHE A 279 2.96 -66.14 18.10
CA PHE A 279 3.21 -67.40 18.82
C PHE A 279 2.60 -68.56 18.03
N PRO A 280 3.35 -69.64 17.70
CA PRO A 280 2.81 -70.78 16.96
C PRO A 280 1.59 -71.40 17.63
N ASN A 281 1.63 -71.63 18.95
CA ASN A 281 0.48 -72.13 19.71
C ASN A 281 -0.76 -71.20 19.60
N ALA A 282 -0.59 -69.88 19.50
CA ALA A 282 -1.72 -68.96 19.32
C ALA A 282 -2.31 -69.04 17.90
N LEU A 283 -1.46 -69.21 16.88
CA LEU A 283 -1.89 -69.48 15.51
C LEU A 283 -2.64 -70.81 15.41
N ASP A 284 -2.14 -71.86 16.05
CA ASP A 284 -2.74 -73.19 16.01
C ASP A 284 -4.10 -73.20 16.71
N ASN A 285 -4.25 -72.48 17.84
CA ASN A 285 -5.56 -72.28 18.48
C ASN A 285 -6.53 -71.44 17.60
N ARG A 286 -6.07 -70.39 16.91
CA ARG A 286 -6.89 -69.64 15.94
C ARG A 286 -7.34 -70.56 14.79
N THR A 287 -6.44 -71.38 14.28
CA THR A 287 -6.70 -72.34 13.19
C THR A 287 -7.73 -73.38 13.61
N ASN A 288 -7.58 -73.98 14.80
CA ASN A 288 -8.56 -74.90 15.38
C ASN A 288 -9.95 -74.26 15.50
N GLY A 289 -10.04 -73.02 15.97
CA GLY A 289 -11.31 -72.28 16.04
C GLY A 289 -11.99 -72.10 14.69
N ILE A 290 -11.26 -71.72 13.64
CA ILE A 290 -11.82 -71.57 12.29
C ILE A 290 -12.25 -72.94 11.72
N VAL A 291 -11.53 -74.02 12.02
CA VAL A 291 -11.92 -75.38 11.58
C VAL A 291 -13.19 -75.87 12.29
N GLU A 292 -13.33 -75.67 13.60
CA GLU A 292 -14.57 -75.97 14.34
C GLU A 292 -15.75 -75.10 13.85
N ASP A 293 -15.50 -73.85 13.44
CA ASP A 293 -16.50 -72.99 12.80
C ASP A 293 -16.95 -73.51 11.41
N ILE A 294 -16.02 -74.05 10.61
CA ILE A 294 -16.32 -74.71 9.33
C ILE A 294 -17.14 -75.99 9.56
N VAL A 295 -16.68 -76.86 10.47
CA VAL A 295 -17.37 -78.13 10.78
C VAL A 295 -18.75 -77.91 11.38
N ARG A 296 -18.94 -76.86 12.19
CA ARG A 296 -20.27 -76.45 12.67
C ARG A 296 -21.21 -76.11 11.51
N LYS A 297 -20.77 -75.30 10.53
CA LYS A 297 -21.58 -74.96 9.35
C LYS A 297 -21.92 -76.17 8.48
N ILE A 298 -20.99 -77.12 8.35
CA ILE A 298 -21.24 -78.39 7.63
C ILE A 298 -22.29 -79.23 8.37
N ALA A 299 -22.23 -79.31 9.70
CA ALA A 299 -23.24 -79.99 10.50
C ALA A 299 -24.61 -79.28 10.50
N GLU A 300 -24.62 -77.95 10.38
CA GLU A 300 -25.84 -77.15 10.15
C GLU A 300 -26.46 -77.48 8.79
N PHE A 301 -25.67 -77.48 7.70
CA PHE A 301 -26.13 -77.89 6.36
C PHE A 301 -26.67 -79.33 6.30
N VAL A 302 -26.02 -80.29 6.97
CA VAL A 302 -26.52 -81.68 7.06
C VAL A 302 -27.89 -81.73 7.74
N LYS A 303 -28.07 -80.94 8.81
CA LYS A 303 -29.35 -80.82 9.54
C LYS A 303 -30.43 -80.11 8.71
N GLU A 304 -30.09 -79.09 7.93
CA GLU A 304 -30.99 -78.40 7.00
C GLU A 304 -31.53 -79.37 5.92
N ASN A 305 -30.68 -80.31 5.47
CA ASN A 305 -31.06 -81.41 4.59
C ASN A 305 -31.83 -82.54 5.29
N GLN A 306 -32.37 -82.30 6.48
CA GLN A 306 -33.18 -83.21 7.30
C GLN A 306 -32.45 -84.48 7.78
N LEU A 307 -31.12 -84.51 7.67
CA LEU A 307 -30.28 -85.65 8.08
C LEU A 307 -29.63 -85.42 9.45
N GLN A 308 -29.34 -86.50 10.16
CA GLN A 308 -28.56 -86.51 11.39
C GLN A 308 -27.08 -86.89 11.12
N PRO A 309 -26.11 -86.38 11.90
CA PRO A 309 -24.68 -86.67 11.69
C PRO A 309 -24.26 -88.16 11.75
N HIS A 310 -25.12 -89.05 12.25
CA HIS A 310 -24.90 -90.51 12.31
C HIS A 310 -25.54 -91.28 11.13
N GLU A 311 -26.27 -90.60 10.25
CA GLU A 311 -26.86 -91.20 9.04
C GLU A 311 -25.89 -91.18 7.86
N ILE A 312 -24.85 -90.34 7.93
CA ILE A 312 -23.74 -90.28 6.98
C ILE A 312 -22.94 -91.60 7.04
N LYS A 313 -22.75 -92.26 5.89
CA LYS A 313 -22.11 -93.59 5.77
C LYS A 313 -20.64 -93.55 5.36
N GLY A 314 -20.14 -92.38 5.03
CA GLY A 314 -18.74 -92.13 4.72
C GLY A 314 -18.51 -90.67 4.34
N ILE A 315 -17.27 -90.22 4.49
CA ILE A 315 -16.84 -88.85 4.23
C ILE A 315 -15.66 -88.87 3.26
N VAL A 316 -15.71 -88.02 2.23
CA VAL A 316 -14.56 -87.75 1.35
C VAL A 316 -14.03 -86.35 1.59
N PHE A 317 -12.72 -86.25 1.70
CA PHE A 317 -11.95 -85.02 1.74
C PHE A 317 -11.12 -84.91 0.45
N ILE A 318 -11.31 -83.85 -0.34
CA ILE A 318 -10.59 -83.62 -1.61
C ILE A 318 -9.83 -82.28 -1.52
N GLY A 319 -8.50 -82.32 -1.63
CA GLY A 319 -7.64 -81.13 -1.61
C GLY A 319 -6.68 -81.07 -0.42
N ASN A 320 -5.58 -80.34 -0.55
CA ASN A 320 -4.47 -80.41 0.40
C ASN A 320 -4.79 -79.83 1.79
N THR A 321 -5.81 -78.98 1.91
CA THR A 321 -6.31 -78.41 3.17
C THR A 321 -6.69 -79.47 4.21
N PHE A 322 -7.08 -80.68 3.78
CA PHE A 322 -7.46 -81.79 4.66
C PHE A 322 -6.29 -82.67 5.14
N THR A 323 -5.05 -82.40 4.72
CA THR A 323 -3.86 -83.14 5.22
C THR A 323 -3.57 -82.86 6.71
N ASN A 324 -4.11 -81.77 7.26
CA ASN A 324 -3.98 -81.43 8.67
C ASN A 324 -4.99 -82.21 9.54
N GLN A 325 -4.48 -82.98 10.51
CA GLN A 325 -5.28 -83.77 11.46
C GLN A 325 -6.33 -82.96 12.24
N THR A 326 -6.20 -81.64 12.37
CA THR A 326 -7.24 -80.79 12.99
C THR A 326 -8.61 -80.98 12.31
N PHE A 327 -8.67 -81.06 10.97
CA PHE A 327 -9.93 -81.26 10.25
C PHE A 327 -10.55 -82.64 10.56
N THR A 328 -9.76 -83.70 10.52
CA THR A 328 -10.22 -85.06 10.84
C THR A 328 -10.73 -85.15 12.28
N ARG A 329 -10.05 -84.51 13.24
CA ARG A 329 -10.46 -84.47 14.65
C ARG A 329 -11.78 -83.72 14.84
N ALA A 330 -11.92 -82.52 14.27
CA ALA A 330 -13.14 -81.72 14.36
C ALA A 330 -14.34 -82.44 13.72
N ILE A 331 -14.14 -83.08 12.55
CA ILE A 331 -15.18 -83.91 11.92
C ILE A 331 -15.55 -85.10 12.80
N ASN A 332 -14.60 -85.86 13.33
CA ASN A 332 -14.87 -87.02 14.20
C ASN A 332 -15.51 -86.62 15.55
N ASN A 333 -15.30 -85.39 16.03
CA ASN A 333 -16.02 -84.84 17.19
C ASN A 333 -17.52 -84.61 16.90
N ARG A 334 -17.94 -84.58 15.63
CA ARG A 334 -19.28 -84.14 15.20
C ARG A 334 -20.07 -85.16 14.39
N PHE A 335 -19.38 -86.03 13.66
CA PHE A 335 -19.94 -87.09 12.82
C PHE A 335 -19.44 -88.45 13.33
N ILE A 336 -20.36 -89.38 13.58
CA ILE A 336 -20.02 -90.72 14.07
C ILE A 336 -19.81 -91.62 12.84
N VAL A 337 -18.57 -91.62 12.32
CA VAL A 337 -18.16 -92.34 11.12
C VAL A 337 -16.85 -93.07 11.43
N ASP A 338 -16.76 -94.35 11.06
CA ASP A 338 -15.56 -95.15 11.25
C ASP A 338 -14.38 -94.62 10.42
N ASN A 339 -13.15 -94.71 10.95
CA ASN A 339 -11.97 -94.14 10.29
C ASN A 339 -11.65 -94.78 8.92
N ASP A 340 -12.11 -96.00 8.63
CA ASP A 340 -11.97 -96.61 7.30
C ASP A 340 -13.00 -96.06 6.28
N LYS A 341 -14.03 -95.35 6.75
CA LYS A 341 -15.03 -94.66 5.93
C LYS A 341 -14.74 -93.16 5.73
N ILE A 342 -13.53 -92.72 6.09
CA ILE A 342 -13.03 -91.36 5.85
C ILE A 342 -11.87 -91.46 4.85
N VAL A 343 -12.08 -90.96 3.63
CA VAL A 343 -11.10 -91.05 2.54
C VAL A 343 -10.57 -89.67 2.19
N ILE A 344 -9.24 -89.54 2.09
CA ILE A 344 -8.54 -88.31 1.70
C ILE A 344 -7.93 -88.50 0.32
N TYR A 345 -8.14 -87.52 -0.56
CA TYR A 345 -7.44 -87.36 -1.82
C TYR A 345 -6.67 -86.03 -1.80
N ARG A 346 -5.34 -86.10 -1.88
CA ARG A 346 -4.50 -84.91 -2.13
C ARG A 346 -4.64 -84.46 -3.58
N GLU A 347 -4.19 -83.24 -3.88
CA GLU A 347 -4.21 -82.73 -5.25
C GLU A 347 -3.35 -83.59 -6.21
N GLU A 348 -2.23 -84.12 -5.72
CA GLU A 348 -1.36 -85.10 -6.41
C GLU A 348 -2.09 -86.41 -6.77
N GLU A 349 -3.23 -86.69 -6.12
CA GLU A 349 -4.01 -87.92 -6.28
C GLU A 349 -5.29 -87.71 -7.08
N LEU A 350 -5.60 -86.46 -7.44
CA LEU A 350 -6.70 -86.12 -8.34
C LEU A 350 -6.63 -86.85 -9.69
N PRO A 351 -5.46 -87.12 -10.34
CA PRO A 351 -5.45 -87.92 -11.57
C PRO A 351 -6.14 -89.29 -11.41
N LYS A 352 -6.00 -89.94 -10.24
CA LYS A 352 -6.60 -91.25 -9.92
C LYS A 352 -8.12 -91.15 -9.72
N VAL A 353 -8.60 -90.01 -9.24
CA VAL A 353 -10.04 -89.70 -9.10
C VAL A 353 -10.64 -89.41 -10.47
N VAL A 354 -9.94 -88.63 -11.28
CA VAL A 354 -10.42 -88.11 -12.57
C VAL A 354 -10.44 -89.20 -13.64
N SER A 355 -9.47 -90.13 -13.63
CA SER A 355 -9.46 -91.31 -14.51
C SER A 355 -10.69 -92.20 -14.41
N VAL A 356 -11.43 -92.14 -13.30
CA VAL A 356 -12.65 -92.94 -13.09
C VAL A 356 -13.74 -92.57 -14.10
N TYR A 357 -13.72 -91.35 -14.63
CA TYR A 357 -14.72 -90.81 -15.56
C TYR A 357 -14.85 -91.64 -16.84
N SER A 358 -13.73 -92.04 -17.47
CA SER A 358 -13.75 -92.88 -18.69
C SER A 358 -14.27 -94.31 -18.46
N GLN A 359 -14.52 -94.67 -17.20
CA GLN A 359 -14.95 -95.97 -16.71
C GLN A 359 -16.30 -95.88 -15.95
N ILE A 360 -17.09 -94.85 -16.20
CA ILE A 360 -18.45 -94.64 -15.68
C ILE A 360 -19.42 -94.59 -16.87
N ASP A 361 -20.60 -95.18 -16.71
CA ASP A 361 -21.69 -94.99 -17.67
C ASP A 361 -22.11 -93.52 -17.71
N CYS A 362 -21.86 -92.86 -18.85
CA CYS A 362 -22.15 -91.45 -19.04
C CYS A 362 -23.62 -91.18 -19.37
N ASP A 363 -24.43 -92.21 -19.68
CA ASP A 363 -25.85 -92.03 -19.99
C ASP A 363 -26.66 -91.45 -18.82
N GLN A 364 -26.17 -91.61 -17.59
CA GLN A 364 -26.75 -90.99 -16.39
C GLN A 364 -26.67 -89.46 -16.38
N PHE A 365 -25.77 -88.85 -17.16
CA PHE A 365 -25.56 -87.39 -17.18
C PHE A 365 -26.34 -86.66 -18.27
N ARG A 366 -26.74 -87.33 -19.36
CA ARG A 366 -27.39 -86.75 -20.56
C ARG A 366 -28.38 -85.61 -20.29
N GLY A 367 -29.28 -85.78 -19.31
CA GLY A 367 -30.27 -84.76 -18.95
C GLY A 367 -29.68 -83.52 -18.25
N ALA A 368 -28.66 -83.72 -17.41
CA ALA A 368 -27.91 -82.61 -16.80
C ALA A 368 -27.00 -81.90 -17.83
N THR A 369 -26.47 -82.63 -18.81
CA THR A 369 -25.68 -82.09 -19.94
C THR A 369 -26.55 -81.24 -20.86
N ALA A 370 -27.77 -81.69 -21.17
CA ALA A 370 -28.76 -80.89 -21.88
C ALA A 370 -29.16 -79.62 -21.11
N ASN A 371 -29.35 -79.69 -19.80
CA ASN A 371 -29.64 -78.52 -18.97
C ASN A 371 -28.46 -77.54 -18.97
N PHE A 372 -27.24 -78.00 -18.66
CA PHE A 372 -26.03 -77.17 -18.68
C PHE A 372 -25.84 -76.41 -20.00
N LEU A 373 -26.05 -77.05 -21.15
CA LEU A 373 -25.95 -76.40 -22.47
C LEU A 373 -27.02 -75.34 -22.69
N ASN A 374 -28.23 -75.52 -22.15
CA ASN A 374 -29.31 -74.52 -22.21
C ASN A 374 -29.05 -73.36 -21.23
N ASP A 375 -28.64 -73.67 -20.01
CA ASP A 375 -28.37 -72.71 -18.94
C ASP A 375 -27.18 -71.81 -19.32
N ALA A 376 -26.07 -72.37 -19.79
CA ALA A 376 -24.89 -71.63 -20.25
C ALA A 376 -25.21 -70.69 -21.43
N LYS A 377 -25.97 -71.16 -22.43
CA LYS A 377 -26.39 -70.33 -23.58
C LYS A 377 -27.38 -69.25 -23.18
N THR A 378 -28.28 -69.54 -22.23
CA THR A 378 -29.19 -68.53 -21.67
C THR A 378 -28.41 -67.46 -20.90
N GLN A 379 -27.43 -67.86 -20.09
CA GLN A 379 -26.58 -66.94 -19.34
C GLN A 379 -25.70 -66.09 -20.27
N GLU A 380 -25.16 -66.64 -21.37
CA GLU A 380 -24.42 -65.85 -22.35
C GLU A 380 -25.30 -64.79 -23.03
N ILE A 381 -26.54 -65.13 -23.39
CA ILE A 381 -27.53 -64.18 -23.93
C ILE A 381 -27.85 -63.08 -22.91
N LEU A 382 -28.03 -63.43 -21.63
CA LEU A 382 -28.29 -62.46 -20.55
C LEU A 382 -27.08 -61.56 -20.29
N ASN A 383 -25.87 -62.12 -20.21
CA ASN A 383 -24.62 -61.36 -20.05
C ASN A 383 -24.44 -60.36 -21.20
N LYS A 384 -24.74 -60.75 -22.44
CA LYS A 384 -24.72 -59.85 -23.60
C LYS A 384 -25.78 -58.76 -23.51
N GLN A 385 -27.03 -59.09 -23.14
CA GLN A 385 -28.10 -58.10 -22.99
C GLN A 385 -27.78 -57.06 -21.91
N ALA A 386 -27.25 -57.49 -20.77
CA ALA A 386 -26.85 -56.62 -19.67
C ALA A 386 -25.75 -55.62 -20.09
N LYS A 387 -24.70 -56.10 -20.78
CA LYS A 387 -23.65 -55.24 -21.35
C LYS A 387 -24.19 -54.25 -22.37
N GLU A 388 -25.06 -54.71 -23.27
CA GLU A 388 -25.70 -53.84 -24.25
C GLU A 388 -26.56 -52.74 -23.58
N GLU A 389 -27.24 -53.04 -22.46
CA GLU A 389 -27.99 -52.05 -21.68
C GLU A 389 -27.06 -51.08 -20.95
N GLU A 390 -25.99 -51.56 -20.33
CA GLU A 390 -24.99 -50.70 -19.66
C GLU A 390 -24.29 -49.77 -20.66
N GLU A 391 -23.90 -50.26 -21.84
CA GLU A 391 -23.40 -49.42 -22.92
C GLU A 391 -24.41 -48.34 -23.32
N LYS A 392 -25.68 -48.70 -23.51
CA LYS A 392 -26.76 -47.75 -23.87
C LYS A 392 -26.93 -46.69 -22.78
N LYS A 393 -26.87 -47.08 -21.51
CA LYS A 393 -26.90 -46.20 -20.33
C LYS A 393 -25.70 -45.25 -20.27
N LEU A 394 -24.47 -45.76 -20.42
CA LEU A 394 -23.24 -44.95 -20.43
C LEU A 394 -23.22 -43.96 -21.62
N LYS A 395 -23.66 -44.39 -22.80
CA LYS A 395 -23.79 -43.52 -23.99
C LYS A 395 -24.88 -42.46 -23.79
N ALA A 396 -26.00 -42.81 -23.16
CA ALA A 396 -27.05 -41.84 -22.81
C ALA A 396 -26.55 -40.82 -21.77
N GLU A 397 -25.85 -41.26 -20.73
CA GLU A 397 -25.31 -40.37 -19.70
C GLU A 397 -24.22 -39.45 -20.27
N ALA A 398 -23.30 -39.97 -21.09
CA ALA A 398 -22.29 -39.15 -21.76
C ALA A 398 -22.91 -38.10 -22.69
N ASN A 399 -24.01 -38.43 -23.39
CA ASN A 399 -24.74 -37.48 -24.22
C ASN A 399 -25.52 -36.46 -23.38
N ALA A 400 -26.12 -36.86 -22.25
CA ALA A 400 -26.78 -35.96 -21.31
C ALA A 400 -25.79 -34.97 -20.67
N ARG A 401 -24.60 -35.44 -20.25
CA ARG A 401 -23.50 -34.59 -19.75
C ARG A 401 -23.08 -33.56 -20.81
N ARG A 402 -22.84 -33.98 -22.06
CA ARG A 402 -22.53 -33.07 -23.19
C ARG A 402 -23.64 -32.05 -23.46
N GLN A 403 -24.91 -32.46 -23.40
CA GLN A 403 -26.04 -31.54 -23.55
C GLN A 403 -26.09 -30.52 -22.40
N GLN A 404 -25.85 -30.96 -21.17
CA GLN A 404 -25.78 -30.08 -19.99
C GLN A 404 -24.61 -29.09 -20.09
N GLU A 405 -23.43 -29.54 -20.52
CA GLU A 405 -22.26 -28.68 -20.79
C GLU A 405 -22.57 -27.62 -21.85
N LEU A 406 -23.23 -27.99 -22.95
CA LEU A 406 -23.69 -27.04 -23.98
C LEU A 406 -24.71 -26.04 -23.44
N ILE A 407 -25.69 -26.51 -22.64
CA ILE A 407 -26.70 -25.66 -22.00
C ILE A 407 -26.04 -24.67 -21.03
N ASP A 408 -25.10 -25.11 -20.20
CA ASP A 408 -24.47 -24.25 -19.19
C ASP A 408 -23.43 -23.29 -19.79
N ASN A 409 -22.74 -23.69 -20.86
CA ASN A 409 -21.93 -22.76 -21.65
C ASN A 409 -22.81 -21.71 -22.35
N GLN A 410 -23.97 -22.10 -22.89
CA GLN A 410 -24.92 -21.16 -23.48
C GLN A 410 -25.55 -20.22 -22.44
N LYS A 411 -25.76 -20.67 -21.19
CA LYS A 411 -26.16 -19.81 -20.06
C LYS A 411 -25.08 -18.79 -19.72
N LYS A 412 -23.81 -19.21 -19.59
CA LYS A 412 -22.68 -18.32 -19.30
C LYS A 412 -22.54 -17.23 -20.36
N ALA A 413 -22.48 -17.60 -21.64
CA ALA A 413 -22.41 -16.65 -22.73
C ALA A 413 -23.61 -15.67 -22.75
N ASN A 414 -24.81 -16.12 -22.39
CA ASN A 414 -25.98 -15.25 -22.24
C ASN A 414 -25.94 -14.35 -20.99
N GLN A 415 -25.22 -14.74 -19.92
CA GLN A 415 -24.99 -13.89 -18.74
C GLN A 415 -23.90 -12.86 -19.03
N GLU A 416 -22.76 -13.27 -19.58
CA GLU A 416 -21.65 -12.39 -19.99
C GLU A 416 -22.12 -11.34 -21.01
N TYR A 417 -22.94 -11.75 -22.00
CA TYR A 417 -23.59 -10.82 -22.91
C TYR A 417 -24.47 -9.77 -22.20
N LYS A 418 -25.29 -10.19 -21.22
CA LYS A 418 -26.16 -9.25 -20.48
C LYS A 418 -25.34 -8.25 -19.67
N ASN A 419 -24.34 -8.72 -18.92
CA ASN A 419 -23.45 -7.88 -18.14
C ASN A 419 -22.72 -6.87 -19.04
N ALA A 420 -22.33 -7.29 -20.25
CA ALA A 420 -21.71 -6.40 -21.23
C ALA A 420 -22.70 -5.31 -21.72
N VAL A 421 -23.95 -5.65 -22.03
CA VAL A 421 -25.01 -4.67 -22.38
C VAL A 421 -25.25 -3.65 -21.26
N GLU A 422 -25.39 -4.11 -20.01
CA GLU A 422 -25.59 -3.24 -18.84
C GLU A 422 -24.41 -2.28 -18.63
N ASN A 423 -23.17 -2.73 -18.90
CA ASN A 423 -21.99 -1.86 -18.86
C ASN A 423 -21.93 -0.88 -20.04
N ILE A 424 -22.32 -1.26 -21.26
CA ILE A 424 -22.38 -0.34 -22.43
C ILE A 424 -23.28 0.87 -22.12
N GLU A 425 -24.51 0.63 -21.65
CA GLU A 425 -25.48 1.69 -21.32
C GLU A 425 -24.97 2.61 -20.19
N ARG A 426 -24.23 2.03 -19.23
CA ARG A 426 -23.59 2.78 -18.16
C ARG A 426 -22.43 3.65 -18.65
N HIS A 427 -21.48 3.11 -19.40
CA HIS A 427 -20.33 3.86 -19.90
C HIS A 427 -20.73 4.92 -20.94
N GLU A 428 -21.81 4.70 -21.69
CA GLU A 428 -22.47 5.72 -22.52
C GLU A 428 -23.00 6.88 -21.66
N SER A 429 -23.68 6.58 -20.56
CA SER A 429 -24.18 7.58 -19.59
C SER A 429 -23.03 8.35 -18.91
N ASP A 430 -21.97 7.65 -18.51
CA ASP A 430 -20.76 8.22 -17.90
C ASP A 430 -19.83 8.91 -18.93
N HIS A 431 -20.19 8.92 -20.23
CA HIS A 431 -19.41 9.50 -21.34
C HIS A 431 -17.98 8.92 -21.50
N ASN A 432 -17.75 7.70 -21.01
CA ASN A 432 -16.48 6.95 -21.15
C ASN A 432 -16.52 6.06 -22.39
N TYR A 433 -16.30 6.67 -23.55
CA TYR A 433 -16.38 6.01 -24.85
C TYR A 433 -15.24 5.00 -25.12
N GLU A 434 -14.21 4.95 -24.27
CA GLU A 434 -13.11 3.98 -24.36
C GLU A 434 -13.56 2.63 -23.76
N GLU A 435 -14.02 2.60 -22.50
CA GLU A 435 -14.58 1.36 -21.92
C GLU A 435 -15.92 0.95 -22.55
N MET A 436 -16.75 1.90 -23.00
CA MET A 436 -17.97 1.58 -23.77
C MET A 436 -17.66 0.73 -25.01
N LEU A 437 -16.52 0.97 -25.66
CA LEU A 437 -16.07 0.19 -26.81
C LEU A 437 -15.61 -1.21 -26.41
N GLU A 438 -14.81 -1.33 -25.34
CA GLU A 438 -14.35 -2.64 -24.84
C GLU A 438 -15.53 -3.55 -24.46
N TRP A 439 -16.52 -3.03 -23.73
CA TRP A 439 -17.73 -3.77 -23.39
C TRP A 439 -18.58 -4.13 -24.62
N ALA A 440 -18.64 -3.27 -25.63
CA ALA A 440 -19.30 -3.60 -26.90
C ALA A 440 -18.58 -4.71 -27.68
N GLU A 441 -17.25 -4.76 -27.67
CA GLU A 441 -16.48 -5.83 -28.29
C GLU A 441 -16.57 -7.16 -27.49
N ILE A 442 -16.72 -7.11 -26.15
CA ILE A 442 -17.07 -8.28 -25.31
C ILE A 442 -18.48 -8.80 -25.61
N ALA A 443 -19.46 -7.92 -25.80
CA ALA A 443 -20.81 -8.29 -26.20
C ALA A 443 -20.82 -8.96 -27.59
N LEU A 444 -20.08 -8.42 -28.56
CA LEU A 444 -19.92 -9.00 -29.90
C LEU A 444 -19.14 -10.32 -29.90
N THR A 445 -18.19 -10.51 -28.98
CA THR A 445 -17.49 -11.80 -28.80
C THR A 445 -18.47 -12.90 -28.38
N ASN A 446 -19.45 -12.56 -27.52
CA ASN A 446 -20.51 -13.48 -27.11
C ASN A 446 -21.66 -13.62 -28.13
N LYS A 447 -21.96 -12.57 -28.91
CA LYS A 447 -22.97 -12.57 -29.98
C LYS A 447 -22.50 -11.78 -31.22
N PRO A 448 -21.76 -12.40 -32.17
CA PRO A 448 -21.21 -11.71 -33.34
C PRO A 448 -22.26 -11.11 -34.30
N ASN A 449 -23.52 -11.50 -34.17
CA ASN A 449 -24.64 -11.03 -34.99
C ASN A 449 -25.63 -10.11 -34.28
N ASP A 450 -25.36 -9.70 -33.04
CA ASP A 450 -26.18 -8.68 -32.38
C ASP A 450 -26.03 -7.30 -33.05
N GLU A 451 -27.14 -6.63 -33.33
CA GLU A 451 -27.13 -5.31 -33.99
C GLU A 451 -26.89 -4.17 -32.99
N PHE A 452 -27.46 -4.25 -31.78
CA PHE A 452 -27.27 -3.24 -30.72
C PHE A 452 -25.79 -3.07 -30.37
N ALA A 453 -25.06 -4.16 -30.14
CA ALA A 453 -23.63 -4.10 -29.84
C ALA A 453 -22.78 -3.61 -31.03
N LYS A 454 -23.22 -3.85 -32.29
CA LYS A 454 -22.56 -3.28 -33.48
C LYS A 454 -22.74 -1.77 -33.56
N GLU A 455 -23.98 -1.29 -33.39
CA GLU A 455 -24.31 0.15 -33.39
C GLU A 455 -23.59 0.86 -32.24
N LYS A 456 -23.63 0.31 -31.02
CA LYS A 456 -22.95 0.89 -29.86
C LYS A 456 -21.43 0.88 -30.00
N ALA A 457 -20.83 -0.17 -30.57
CA ALA A 457 -19.39 -0.18 -30.88
C ALA A 457 -19.01 0.85 -31.98
N ALA A 458 -19.87 1.07 -32.97
CA ALA A 458 -19.65 2.09 -34.00
C ALA A 458 -19.75 3.51 -33.40
N LEU A 459 -20.78 3.76 -32.60
CA LEU A 459 -21.01 5.02 -31.88
C LEU A 459 -19.87 5.33 -30.90
N ALA A 460 -19.44 4.36 -30.10
CA ALA A 460 -18.32 4.51 -29.17
C ALA A 460 -17.02 4.86 -29.90
N ARG A 461 -16.70 4.18 -31.02
CA ARG A 461 -15.53 4.53 -31.86
C ARG A 461 -15.61 5.95 -32.41
N GLN A 462 -16.79 6.39 -32.86
CA GLN A 462 -16.98 7.76 -33.36
C GLN A 462 -16.79 8.79 -32.24
N LEU A 463 -17.53 8.66 -31.13
CA LEU A 463 -17.50 9.63 -30.03
C LEU A 463 -16.13 9.67 -29.33
N HIS A 464 -15.45 8.53 -29.17
CA HIS A 464 -14.06 8.51 -28.71
C HIS A 464 -13.13 9.23 -29.69
N ALA A 465 -13.25 9.00 -31.00
CA ALA A 465 -12.43 9.69 -32.00
C ALA A 465 -12.66 11.22 -32.00
N GLU A 466 -13.91 11.66 -31.87
CA GLU A 466 -14.29 13.08 -31.76
C GLU A 466 -13.76 13.70 -30.46
N GLN A 467 -13.96 13.06 -29.31
CA GLN A 467 -13.44 13.49 -28.01
C GLN A 467 -11.90 13.58 -28.02
N LYS A 468 -11.22 12.61 -28.65
CA LYS A 468 -9.75 12.57 -28.81
C LYS A 468 -9.24 13.67 -29.75
N ALA A 469 -10.00 13.99 -30.81
CA ALA A 469 -9.71 15.11 -31.70
C ALA A 469 -9.90 16.46 -30.99
N ALA A 470 -11.01 16.65 -30.27
CA ALA A 470 -11.29 17.84 -29.48
C ALA A 470 -10.22 18.07 -28.39
N ASN A 471 -9.85 17.04 -27.63
CA ASN A 471 -8.77 17.11 -26.64
C ASN A 471 -7.42 17.48 -27.28
N LYS A 472 -7.10 16.94 -28.47
CA LYS A 472 -5.87 17.30 -29.21
C LYS A 472 -5.90 18.75 -29.69
N GLN A 473 -7.04 19.24 -30.18
CA GLN A 473 -7.22 20.64 -30.58
C GLN A 473 -7.11 21.57 -29.37
N PHE A 474 -7.83 21.29 -28.28
CA PHE A 474 -7.77 22.03 -27.02
C PHE A 474 -6.33 22.16 -26.51
N ASN A 475 -5.61 21.05 -26.38
CA ASN A 475 -4.21 21.07 -25.93
C ASN A 475 -3.28 21.87 -26.87
N THR A 476 -3.55 21.86 -28.18
CA THR A 476 -2.79 22.66 -29.16
C THR A 476 -3.06 24.17 -28.99
N VAL A 477 -4.31 24.56 -28.75
CA VAL A 477 -4.68 25.98 -28.56
C VAL A 477 -4.24 26.48 -27.19
N LEU A 478 -4.38 25.67 -26.13
CA LEU A 478 -3.86 25.94 -24.78
C LEU A 478 -2.34 26.15 -24.78
N LEU A 479 -1.59 25.34 -25.54
CA LEU A 479 -0.16 25.54 -25.72
C LEU A 479 0.14 26.90 -26.38
N ARG A 480 -0.57 27.26 -27.46
CA ARG A 480 -0.43 28.58 -28.10
C ARG A 480 -0.76 29.73 -27.16
N ALA A 481 -1.80 29.61 -26.34
CA ALA A 481 -2.16 30.61 -25.33
C ALA A 481 -1.04 30.78 -24.28
N LYS A 482 -0.48 29.67 -23.78
CA LYS A 482 0.66 29.67 -22.84
C LYS A 482 1.92 30.28 -23.46
N THR A 483 2.24 29.95 -24.72
CA THR A 483 3.37 30.55 -25.46
C THR A 483 3.16 32.07 -25.63
N ALA A 484 2.02 32.50 -26.16
CA ALA A 484 1.71 33.92 -26.34
C ALA A 484 1.77 34.72 -25.02
N PHE A 485 1.29 34.13 -23.92
CA PHE A 485 1.43 34.71 -22.58
C PHE A 485 2.91 34.84 -22.16
N SER A 486 3.73 33.79 -22.34
CA SER A 486 5.16 33.85 -22.01
C SER A 486 5.95 34.89 -22.84
N GLU A 487 5.53 35.11 -24.09
CA GLU A 487 6.07 36.12 -25.00
C GLU A 487 5.50 37.54 -24.77
N ARG A 488 4.64 37.73 -23.76
CA ARG A 488 3.94 38.99 -23.44
C ARG A 488 3.00 39.49 -24.55
N ARG A 489 2.59 38.63 -25.47
CA ARG A 489 1.57 38.88 -26.52
C ARG A 489 0.17 38.70 -25.92
N TRP A 490 -0.19 39.59 -24.99
CA TRP A 490 -1.40 39.44 -24.17
C TRP A 490 -2.71 39.41 -24.97
N THR A 491 -2.79 40.14 -26.08
CA THR A 491 -3.93 40.11 -27.03
C THR A 491 -4.14 38.72 -27.60
N ASP A 492 -3.05 38.12 -28.05
CA ASP A 492 -3.01 36.81 -28.71
C ASP A 492 -3.25 35.71 -27.67
N ALA A 493 -2.72 35.88 -26.45
CA ALA A 493 -3.01 35.00 -25.33
C ALA A 493 -4.52 34.99 -24.98
N VAL A 494 -5.18 36.15 -24.98
CA VAL A 494 -6.64 36.23 -24.79
C VAL A 494 -7.39 35.55 -25.93
N SER A 495 -7.04 35.79 -27.21
CA SER A 495 -7.76 35.17 -28.32
C SER A 495 -7.56 33.64 -28.39
N GLN A 496 -6.36 33.13 -28.10
CA GLN A 496 -6.15 31.69 -27.96
C GLN A 496 -6.87 31.12 -26.73
N CYS A 497 -6.94 31.86 -25.61
CA CYS A 497 -7.79 31.45 -24.49
C CYS A 497 -9.28 31.42 -24.84
N ASP A 498 -9.78 32.37 -25.61
CA ASP A 498 -11.18 32.39 -26.06
C ASP A 498 -11.47 31.17 -26.96
N MET A 499 -10.63 30.90 -27.96
CA MET A 499 -10.71 29.67 -28.77
C MET A 499 -10.60 28.37 -27.96
N ALA A 500 -9.82 28.35 -26.87
CA ALA A 500 -9.73 27.18 -26.01
C ALA A 500 -10.98 27.01 -25.11
N LEU A 501 -11.66 28.09 -24.73
CA LEU A 501 -12.94 28.04 -24.01
C LEU A 501 -14.11 27.68 -24.93
N GLU A 502 -14.06 28.01 -26.23
CA GLU A 502 -15.02 27.52 -27.23
C GLU A 502 -14.97 25.99 -27.35
N ILE A 503 -13.77 25.39 -27.30
CA ILE A 503 -13.59 23.92 -27.31
C ILE A 503 -13.92 23.31 -25.94
N ARG A 504 -13.59 23.99 -24.83
CA ARG A 504 -13.81 23.50 -23.47
C ARG A 504 -14.20 24.61 -22.48
N PRO A 505 -15.50 24.90 -22.30
CA PRO A 505 -15.98 26.01 -21.46
C PRO A 505 -15.69 25.88 -19.96
N ASP A 506 -15.54 24.66 -19.42
CA ASP A 506 -15.30 24.39 -18.00
C ASP A 506 -13.83 24.57 -17.58
N SER A 507 -12.92 24.95 -18.50
CA SER A 507 -11.51 25.03 -18.20
C SER A 507 -11.14 26.22 -17.30
N GLU A 508 -11.01 25.93 -16.00
CA GLU A 508 -10.46 26.86 -15.01
C GLU A 508 -9.07 27.36 -15.38
N GLU A 509 -8.19 26.51 -15.92
CA GLU A 509 -6.82 26.92 -16.27
C GLU A 509 -6.83 28.01 -17.36
N VAL A 510 -7.60 27.78 -18.43
CA VAL A 510 -7.75 28.75 -19.53
C VAL A 510 -8.40 30.04 -19.03
N SER A 511 -9.43 29.93 -18.17
CA SER A 511 -10.12 31.08 -17.57
C SER A 511 -9.19 31.93 -16.70
N ARG A 512 -8.33 31.30 -15.88
CA ARG A 512 -7.30 31.98 -15.08
C ARG A 512 -6.27 32.66 -15.97
N LEU A 513 -5.77 31.98 -17.00
CA LEU A 513 -4.79 32.53 -17.97
C LEU A 513 -5.33 33.74 -18.73
N LYS A 514 -6.59 33.67 -19.20
CA LYS A 514 -7.33 34.76 -19.86
C LYS A 514 -7.46 35.99 -18.97
N ASN A 515 -7.82 35.80 -17.70
CA ASN A 515 -8.02 36.89 -16.76
C ASN A 515 -6.70 37.59 -16.40
N GLU A 516 -5.61 36.84 -16.19
CA GLU A 516 -4.30 37.44 -15.95
C GLU A 516 -3.76 38.13 -17.23
N ALA A 517 -3.98 37.57 -18.42
CA ALA A 517 -3.61 38.26 -19.68
C ALA A 517 -4.34 39.60 -19.85
N ARG A 518 -5.65 39.67 -19.52
CA ARG A 518 -6.41 40.93 -19.50
C ARG A 518 -5.86 41.92 -18.48
N ARG A 519 -5.53 41.46 -17.27
CA ARG A 519 -4.90 42.28 -16.23
C ARG A 519 -3.56 42.86 -16.67
N GLN A 520 -2.73 42.09 -17.37
CA GLN A 520 -1.43 42.56 -17.89
C GLN A 520 -1.60 43.60 -19.01
N MET A 521 -2.67 43.54 -19.81
CA MET A 521 -3.03 44.62 -20.74
C MET A 521 -3.43 45.90 -20.00
N GLU A 522 -4.34 45.82 -19.02
CA GLU A 522 -4.73 46.97 -18.20
C GLU A 522 -3.53 47.63 -17.49
N VAL A 523 -2.59 46.82 -16.97
CA VAL A 523 -1.36 47.33 -16.36
C VAL A 523 -0.52 48.06 -17.40
N LYS A 524 -0.29 47.48 -18.59
CA LYS A 524 0.48 48.12 -19.68
C LYS A 524 -0.12 49.46 -20.09
N GLU A 525 -1.45 49.54 -20.26
CA GLU A 525 -2.14 50.78 -20.60
C GLU A 525 -2.02 51.83 -19.49
N LYS A 526 -2.28 51.45 -18.23
CA LYS A 526 -2.18 52.37 -17.08
C LYS A 526 -0.75 52.89 -16.93
N VAL A 527 0.27 52.04 -17.06
CA VAL A 527 1.68 52.43 -17.08
C VAL A 527 1.97 53.45 -18.19
N GLN A 528 1.51 53.22 -19.42
CA GLN A 528 1.70 54.19 -20.51
C GLN A 528 1.01 55.54 -20.22
N THR A 529 -0.21 55.54 -19.67
CA THR A 529 -0.90 56.79 -19.32
C THR A 529 -0.20 57.56 -18.20
N PHE A 530 0.46 56.88 -17.26
CA PHE A 530 1.25 57.53 -16.21
C PHE A 530 2.62 58.00 -16.72
N LEU A 531 3.26 57.29 -17.66
CA LEU A 531 4.47 57.78 -18.35
C LEU A 531 4.18 59.10 -19.07
N ASN A 532 3.17 59.12 -19.94
CA ASN A 532 2.79 60.32 -20.69
C ASN A 532 2.45 61.51 -19.75
N ARG A 533 1.87 61.26 -18.57
CA ARG A 533 1.60 62.30 -17.56
C ARG A 533 2.86 62.77 -16.83
N ALA A 534 3.77 61.86 -16.53
CA ALA A 534 5.07 62.20 -15.95
C ALA A 534 5.88 63.08 -16.91
N ASP A 535 5.90 62.77 -18.20
CA ASP A 535 6.60 63.56 -19.22
C ASP A 535 6.01 64.99 -19.32
N VAL A 536 4.67 65.13 -19.29
CA VAL A 536 3.99 66.44 -19.27
C VAL A 536 4.32 67.24 -18.00
N PHE A 537 4.27 66.62 -16.82
CA PHE A 537 4.64 67.31 -15.57
C PHE A 537 6.13 67.68 -15.52
N PHE A 538 7.01 66.85 -16.10
CA PHE A 538 8.44 67.12 -16.17
C PHE A 538 8.74 68.32 -17.08
N ALA A 539 8.10 68.39 -18.26
CA ALA A 539 8.18 69.53 -19.16
C ALA A 539 7.66 70.84 -18.53
N GLN A 540 6.74 70.74 -17.56
CA GLN A 540 6.19 71.89 -16.80
C GLN A 540 7.04 72.28 -15.56
N LYS A 541 8.23 71.69 -15.36
CA LYS A 541 9.03 71.78 -14.12
C LYS A 541 8.30 71.31 -12.84
N LEU A 542 7.17 70.62 -12.95
CA LEU A 542 6.39 70.10 -11.81
C LEU A 542 6.98 68.78 -11.31
N TYR A 543 8.18 68.85 -10.76
CA TYR A 543 8.98 67.67 -10.40
C TYR A 543 8.34 66.81 -9.31
N ALA A 544 7.62 67.39 -8.35
CA ALA A 544 6.95 66.64 -7.29
C ALA A 544 5.76 65.83 -7.84
N GLU A 545 5.03 66.40 -8.78
CA GLU A 545 3.88 65.79 -9.49
C GLU A 545 4.37 64.69 -10.43
N THR A 546 5.48 64.96 -11.13
CA THR A 546 6.21 63.96 -11.92
C THR A 546 6.58 62.74 -11.05
N LEU A 547 7.21 62.96 -9.89
CA LEU A 547 7.54 61.87 -8.97
C LEU A 547 6.30 61.15 -8.42
N LYS A 548 5.15 61.81 -8.24
CA LYS A 548 3.89 61.15 -7.85
C LYS A 548 3.41 60.19 -8.93
N GLU A 549 3.31 60.61 -10.20
CA GLU A 549 2.88 59.71 -11.29
C GLU A 549 3.88 58.56 -11.52
N VAL A 550 5.18 58.84 -11.47
CA VAL A 550 6.22 57.81 -11.64
C VAL A 550 6.20 56.76 -10.52
N ASN A 551 5.90 57.16 -9.28
CA ASN A 551 5.69 56.19 -8.19
C ASN A 551 4.42 55.35 -8.38
N LYS A 552 3.38 55.83 -9.10
CA LYS A 552 2.22 54.98 -9.48
C LYS A 552 2.61 53.90 -10.48
N ILE A 553 3.49 54.21 -11.44
CA ILE A 553 4.04 53.20 -12.36
C ILE A 553 4.75 52.11 -11.57
N LEU A 554 5.66 52.49 -10.67
CA LEU A 554 6.43 51.55 -9.85
C LEU A 554 5.57 50.76 -8.84
N GLY A 555 4.35 51.21 -8.55
CA GLY A 555 3.34 50.47 -7.78
C GLY A 555 2.53 49.46 -8.61
N LEU A 556 2.49 49.58 -9.94
CA LEU A 556 1.85 48.63 -10.86
C LEU A 556 2.86 47.66 -11.48
N ASP A 557 4.03 48.17 -11.87
CA ASP A 557 5.16 47.42 -12.39
C ASP A 557 6.45 47.86 -11.64
N PRO A 558 6.80 47.19 -10.52
CA PRO A 558 8.05 47.43 -9.81
C PRO A 558 9.30 47.04 -10.61
N SER A 559 9.15 46.31 -11.72
CA SER A 559 10.27 45.93 -12.59
C SER A 559 10.63 47.05 -13.57
N ASN A 560 9.66 47.90 -13.94
CA ASN A 560 9.74 48.93 -14.98
C ASN A 560 11.07 49.70 -14.99
N HIS A 561 11.79 49.63 -16.11
CA HIS A 561 13.08 50.27 -16.27
C HIS A 561 12.92 51.80 -16.43
N ASP A 562 12.01 52.22 -17.29
CA ASP A 562 11.90 53.61 -17.71
C ASP A 562 11.39 54.50 -16.57
N ALA A 563 10.43 54.01 -15.78
CA ALA A 563 10.00 54.68 -14.55
C ALA A 563 11.12 54.79 -13.50
N LYS A 564 12.08 53.85 -13.43
CA LYS A 564 13.23 53.98 -12.52
C LYS A 564 14.18 55.06 -13.01
N GLU A 565 14.49 55.11 -14.29
CA GLU A 565 15.40 56.10 -14.86
C GLU A 565 14.79 57.51 -14.90
N ILE A 566 13.48 57.63 -15.19
CA ILE A 566 12.76 58.90 -15.03
C ILE A 566 12.78 59.32 -13.55
N LYS A 567 12.47 58.43 -12.60
CA LYS A 567 12.55 58.75 -11.15
C LYS A 567 13.94 59.25 -10.75
N ARG A 568 15.01 58.64 -11.27
CA ARG A 568 16.40 59.05 -11.03
C ARG A 568 16.66 60.46 -11.57
N LYS A 569 16.45 60.68 -12.87
CA LYS A 569 16.62 61.97 -13.56
C LYS A 569 15.82 63.10 -12.91
N VAL A 570 14.55 62.86 -12.61
CA VAL A 570 13.65 63.86 -12.01
C VAL A 570 14.09 64.21 -10.59
N SER A 571 14.56 63.24 -9.79
CA SER A 571 15.08 63.50 -8.45
C SER A 571 16.36 64.34 -8.48
N GLU A 572 17.26 64.06 -9.44
CA GLU A 572 18.51 64.78 -9.67
C GLU A 572 18.27 66.24 -10.08
N VAL A 573 17.46 66.47 -11.12
CA VAL A 573 17.09 67.83 -11.57
C VAL A 573 16.31 68.59 -10.49
N HIS A 574 15.43 67.94 -9.73
CA HIS A 574 14.69 68.57 -8.64
C HIS A 574 15.60 69.01 -7.49
N ALA A 575 16.66 68.26 -7.20
CA ALA A 575 17.66 68.65 -6.19
C ALA A 575 18.45 69.88 -6.66
N GLN A 576 18.94 69.89 -7.90
CA GLN A 576 19.68 71.01 -8.50
C GLN A 576 18.82 72.30 -8.55
N HIS A 577 17.55 72.20 -8.93
CA HIS A 577 16.64 73.34 -8.95
C HIS A 577 16.31 73.87 -7.55
N LYS A 578 16.20 73.01 -6.53
CA LYS A 578 16.09 73.42 -5.12
C LYS A 578 17.35 74.12 -4.61
N GLU A 579 18.53 73.65 -5.01
CA GLU A 579 19.80 74.27 -4.67
C GLU A 579 19.91 75.68 -5.30
N MET A 580 19.52 75.83 -6.58
CA MET A 580 19.42 77.14 -7.25
C MET A 580 18.48 78.12 -6.53
N ILE A 581 17.28 77.66 -6.12
CA ILE A 581 16.36 78.52 -5.35
C ILE A 581 16.99 78.93 -4.01
N ASN A 582 17.67 78.02 -3.32
CA ASN A 582 18.36 78.33 -2.06
C ASN A 582 19.52 79.33 -2.24
N THR A 583 20.28 79.27 -3.34
CA THR A 583 21.36 80.25 -3.59
C THR A 583 20.79 81.64 -3.92
N LEU A 584 19.70 81.74 -4.68
CA LEU A 584 18.98 83.00 -4.89
C LEU A 584 18.42 83.57 -3.58
N ILE A 585 17.91 82.71 -2.68
CA ILE A 585 17.47 83.11 -1.33
C ILE A 585 18.65 83.60 -0.46
N ALA A 586 19.86 83.05 -0.61
CA ALA A 586 21.04 83.60 0.05
C ALA A 586 21.39 84.99 -0.50
N GLN A 587 21.46 85.14 -1.83
CA GLN A 587 21.85 86.38 -2.50
C GLN A 587 20.91 87.56 -2.20
N ILE A 588 19.58 87.34 -2.14
CA ILE A 588 18.64 88.42 -1.76
C ILE A 588 18.82 88.88 -0.31
N ASN A 589 19.15 87.97 0.62
CA ASN A 589 19.43 88.31 2.02
C ASN A 589 20.77 89.05 2.18
N GLU A 590 21.76 88.77 1.34
CA GLU A 590 23.02 89.52 1.29
C GLU A 590 22.82 90.93 0.72
N ALA A 591 22.07 91.05 -0.39
CA ALA A 591 21.74 92.34 -1.00
C ALA A 591 20.91 93.24 -0.07
N GLU A 592 19.98 92.67 0.72
CA GLU A 592 19.26 93.41 1.76
C GLU A 592 20.17 93.92 2.88
N GLN A 593 21.16 93.13 3.33
CA GLN A 593 22.13 93.56 4.33
C GLN A 593 23.04 94.68 3.80
N ALA A 594 23.45 94.60 2.54
CA ALA A 594 24.22 95.63 1.85
C ALA A 594 23.41 96.91 1.54
N LYS A 595 22.07 96.88 1.72
CA LYS A 595 21.11 97.89 1.25
C LYS A 595 21.12 98.12 -0.27
N ASP A 596 21.63 97.16 -1.05
CA ASP A 596 21.50 97.20 -2.51
C ASP A 596 20.10 96.72 -2.91
N TYR A 597 19.15 97.66 -2.81
CA TYR A 597 17.77 97.42 -3.21
C TYR A 597 17.61 97.18 -4.71
N VAL A 598 18.60 97.51 -5.56
CA VAL A 598 18.51 97.28 -7.02
C VAL A 598 18.78 95.82 -7.32
N SER A 599 19.90 95.29 -6.83
CA SER A 599 20.22 93.86 -6.95
C SER A 599 19.19 92.99 -6.23
N ALA A 600 18.76 93.38 -5.02
CA ALA A 600 17.74 92.65 -4.28
C ALA A 600 16.41 92.54 -5.04
N ILE A 601 15.97 93.60 -5.75
CA ILE A 601 14.75 93.56 -6.60
C ILE A 601 14.92 92.60 -7.78
N SER A 602 16.08 92.61 -8.45
CA SER A 602 16.35 91.74 -9.60
C SER A 602 16.41 90.26 -9.22
N ILE A 603 17.07 89.92 -8.10
CA ILE A 603 17.07 88.55 -7.55
C ILE A 603 15.64 88.13 -7.17
N CYS A 604 14.83 89.07 -6.66
CA CYS A 604 13.42 88.84 -6.37
C CYS A 604 12.59 88.55 -7.63
N GLU A 605 12.94 89.11 -8.80
CA GLU A 605 12.33 88.79 -10.09
C GLU A 605 12.71 87.37 -10.55
N SER A 606 13.98 86.98 -10.47
CA SER A 606 14.41 85.61 -10.77
C SER A 606 13.73 84.56 -9.86
N LEU A 607 13.53 84.88 -8.57
CA LEU A 607 12.78 84.06 -7.63
C LEU A 607 11.28 83.97 -7.96
N ILE A 608 10.68 85.00 -8.54
CA ILE A 608 9.27 84.99 -8.97
C ILE A 608 9.03 84.02 -10.15
N GLU A 609 10.05 83.83 -10.99
CA GLU A 609 10.02 82.97 -12.19
C GLU A 609 10.40 81.51 -11.90
N GLU A 610 11.47 81.25 -11.15
CA GLU A 610 11.91 79.88 -10.84
C GLU A 610 11.13 79.26 -9.67
N ASP A 611 10.78 80.00 -8.62
CA ASP A 611 9.95 79.51 -7.51
C ASP A 611 8.48 79.93 -7.70
N THR A 612 7.83 79.25 -8.64
CA THR A 612 6.41 79.47 -8.98
C THR A 612 5.46 79.29 -7.80
N ASN A 613 5.80 78.44 -6.82
CA ASN A 613 4.98 78.17 -5.64
C ASN A 613 4.99 79.35 -4.65
N ASN A 614 6.17 79.89 -4.33
CA ASN A 614 6.28 81.04 -3.42
C ASN A 614 6.30 82.39 -4.16
N SER A 615 6.07 82.40 -5.47
CA SER A 615 5.91 83.61 -6.32
C SER A 615 5.04 84.73 -5.71
N PRO A 616 3.96 84.48 -4.92
CA PRO A 616 3.23 85.54 -4.20
C PRO A 616 4.00 86.15 -3.01
N GLN A 617 4.82 85.36 -2.32
CA GLN A 617 5.72 85.81 -1.25
C GLN A 617 6.86 86.65 -1.83
N TRP A 618 7.48 86.18 -2.93
CA TRP A 618 8.52 86.92 -3.62
C TRP A 618 8.01 88.23 -4.23
N ARG A 619 6.77 88.29 -4.74
CA ARG A 619 6.12 89.56 -5.12
C ARG A 619 5.96 90.54 -3.94
N LYS A 620 5.44 90.10 -2.80
CA LYS A 620 5.33 90.96 -1.59
C LYS A 620 6.71 91.44 -1.09
N LYS A 621 7.73 90.59 -1.17
CA LYS A 621 9.12 90.93 -0.83
C LYS A 621 9.65 92.01 -1.77
N LYS A 622 9.42 91.89 -3.09
CA LYS A 622 9.74 92.90 -4.10
C LYS A 622 9.03 94.24 -3.85
N GLU A 623 7.73 94.23 -3.53
CA GLU A 623 6.97 95.45 -3.20
C GLU A 623 7.52 96.16 -1.95
N SER A 624 7.91 95.40 -0.92
CA SER A 624 8.59 95.92 0.27
C SER A 624 9.94 96.55 -0.09
N LEU A 625 10.75 95.88 -0.90
CA LEU A 625 12.05 96.38 -1.36
C LEU A 625 11.93 97.67 -2.18
N VAL A 626 10.96 97.76 -3.11
CA VAL A 626 10.66 99.00 -3.85
C VAL A 626 10.27 100.13 -2.89
N THR A 627 9.45 99.84 -1.87
CA THR A 627 9.04 100.81 -0.87
C THR A 627 10.21 101.30 0.01
N LEU A 628 11.14 100.41 0.37
CA LEU A 628 12.35 100.76 1.11
C LEU A 628 13.32 101.60 0.26
N ARG A 629 13.49 101.24 -1.01
CA ARG A 629 14.31 101.99 -1.98
C ARG A 629 13.84 103.43 -2.11
N ILE A 630 12.54 103.65 -2.34
CA ILE A 630 11.95 105.00 -2.47
C ILE A 630 12.21 105.83 -1.20
N LYS A 631 12.05 105.24 -0.02
CA LYS A 631 12.34 105.90 1.27
C LYS A 631 13.81 106.26 1.45
N SER A 632 14.74 105.43 0.98
CA SER A 632 16.17 105.77 0.97
C SER A 632 16.43 106.96 0.04
N GLU A 633 16.00 106.87 -1.22
CA GLU A 633 16.19 107.93 -2.21
C GLU A 633 15.55 109.27 -1.78
N GLU A 634 14.45 109.26 -1.03
CA GLU A 634 13.89 110.46 -0.40
C GLU A 634 14.75 111.03 0.73
N ASN A 635 15.29 110.17 1.60
CA ASN A 635 16.12 110.61 2.71
C ASN A 635 17.47 111.16 2.22
N ASP A 636 18.06 110.56 1.19
CA ASP A 636 19.25 111.07 0.52
C ASP A 636 19.01 112.46 -0.10
N LYS A 637 17.83 112.70 -0.69
CA LYS A 637 17.42 114.04 -1.18
C LYS A 637 17.25 115.04 -0.03
N LYS A 638 16.60 114.67 1.08
CA LYS A 638 16.43 115.51 2.27
C LYS A 638 17.78 115.89 2.90
N LYS A 639 18.68 114.91 3.06
CA LYS A 639 20.06 115.06 3.52
C LYS A 639 20.84 116.07 2.66
N ASN A 640 20.83 115.90 1.35
CA ASN A 640 21.55 116.79 0.44
C ASN A 640 21.04 118.24 0.48
N ASN A 641 19.71 118.45 0.52
CA ASN A 641 19.11 119.78 0.66
C ASN A 641 19.47 120.45 2.00
N LEU A 642 19.50 119.69 3.10
CA LEU A 642 19.92 120.18 4.40
C LEU A 642 21.42 120.53 4.42
N LYS A 643 22.31 119.71 3.83
CA LYS A 643 23.75 120.03 3.77
C LYS A 643 24.03 121.29 2.94
N GLN A 644 23.33 121.49 1.83
CA GLN A 644 23.39 122.75 1.07
C GLN A 644 22.93 123.95 1.93
N SER A 645 21.79 123.82 2.59
CA SER A 645 21.23 124.87 3.45
C SER A 645 22.16 125.26 4.62
N ILE A 646 22.83 124.28 5.24
CA ILE A 646 23.85 124.49 6.28
C ILE A 646 25.06 125.25 5.71
N LEU A 647 25.57 124.83 4.55
CA LEU A 647 26.73 125.45 3.89
C LEU A 647 26.45 126.88 3.38
N GLU A 648 25.19 127.26 3.16
CA GLU A 648 24.79 128.65 2.92
C GLU A 648 24.77 129.48 4.21
N ARG A 649 24.10 129.00 5.27
CA ARG A 649 23.96 129.76 6.53
C ARG A 649 25.27 129.91 7.31
N TYR A 650 26.20 128.98 7.13
CA TYR A 650 27.57 129.11 7.63
C TYR A 650 28.33 130.29 7.00
N LYS A 651 28.02 130.66 5.74
CA LYS A 651 28.63 131.82 5.07
C LYS A 651 28.01 133.16 5.51
N THR A 652 26.71 133.18 5.81
CA THR A 652 26.01 134.40 6.30
C THR A 652 26.26 134.68 7.78
N LYS A 653 26.79 133.71 8.53
CA LYS A 653 27.04 133.78 9.99
C LYS A 653 25.77 134.01 10.83
N GLU A 654 24.64 133.50 10.34
CA GLU A 654 23.36 133.46 11.05
C GLU A 654 23.33 132.27 12.02
N TRP A 655 24.09 132.38 13.12
CA TRP A 655 24.46 131.25 13.98
C TRP A 655 23.26 130.48 14.57
N ASP A 656 22.18 131.14 14.97
CA ASP A 656 20.99 130.48 15.53
C ASP A 656 20.26 129.59 14.51
N ILE A 657 20.08 130.09 13.28
CA ILE A 657 19.44 129.34 12.18
C ILE A 657 20.34 128.15 11.82
N LEU A 658 21.65 128.38 11.70
CA LEU A 658 22.63 127.34 11.43
C LEU A 658 22.60 126.21 12.48
N ASN A 659 22.54 126.56 13.77
CA ASN A 659 22.44 125.62 14.90
C ASN A 659 21.21 124.70 14.74
N SER A 660 20.06 125.28 14.38
CA SER A 660 18.81 124.52 14.16
C SER A 660 18.89 123.55 12.96
N LEU A 661 19.50 123.98 11.84
CA LEU A 661 19.64 123.15 10.63
C LEU A 661 20.64 122.01 10.83
N CYS A 662 21.77 122.26 11.50
CA CYS A 662 22.75 121.21 11.80
C CYS A 662 22.15 120.10 12.66
N ARG A 663 21.31 120.43 13.66
CA ARG A 663 20.60 119.43 14.47
C ARG A 663 19.65 118.57 13.62
N GLN A 664 18.84 119.18 12.75
CA GLN A 664 17.92 118.45 11.87
C GLN A 664 18.63 117.50 10.90
N TYR A 665 19.82 117.87 10.43
CA TYR A 665 20.66 116.96 9.62
C TYR A 665 21.15 115.77 10.45
N LEU A 666 21.66 116.04 11.66
CA LEU A 666 22.26 115.02 12.54
C LEU A 666 21.24 114.02 13.13
N GLU A 667 19.93 114.35 13.11
CA GLU A 667 18.85 113.40 13.37
C GLU A 667 18.67 112.37 12.22
N ILE A 668 19.05 112.72 10.99
CA ILE A 668 18.99 111.83 9.83
C ILE A 668 20.27 111.00 9.71
N GLU A 669 21.44 111.64 9.78
CA GLU A 669 22.74 110.97 9.70
C GLU A 669 23.84 111.74 10.44
N LYS A 670 24.67 111.02 11.19
CA LYS A 670 25.84 111.60 11.88
C LYS A 670 26.96 111.91 10.89
N ASP A 671 27.30 113.18 10.79
CA ASP A 671 28.35 113.70 9.92
C ASP A 671 29.26 114.63 10.73
N ALA A 672 30.53 114.26 10.84
CA ALA A 672 31.51 114.95 11.68
C ALA A 672 31.79 116.40 11.20
N GLU A 673 31.58 116.72 9.92
CA GLU A 673 31.68 118.10 9.43
C GLU A 673 30.55 118.96 10.02
N ILE A 674 29.34 118.40 10.10
CA ILE A 674 28.14 119.07 10.59
C ILE A 674 28.15 119.17 12.12
N GLU A 675 28.67 118.16 12.84
CA GLU A 675 28.92 118.25 14.29
C GLU A 675 29.95 119.36 14.62
N ASN A 676 30.98 119.54 13.78
CA ASN A 676 31.99 120.59 13.99
C ASN A 676 31.44 122.00 13.68
N ILE A 677 30.68 122.17 12.60
CA ILE A 677 29.98 123.43 12.27
C ILE A 677 28.96 123.81 13.35
N LEU A 678 28.23 122.82 13.90
CA LEU A 678 27.35 123.02 15.05
C LEU A 678 28.15 123.49 16.28
N SER A 679 29.33 122.94 16.53
CA SER A 679 30.18 123.33 17.66
C SER A 679 30.66 124.79 17.55
N GLU A 680 31.14 125.20 16.38
CA GLU A 680 31.55 126.59 16.09
C GLU A 680 30.39 127.59 16.20
N ALA A 681 29.19 127.19 15.78
CA ALA A 681 27.98 128.01 15.92
C ALA A 681 27.61 128.25 17.39
N ASN A 682 27.64 127.21 18.23
CA ASN A 682 27.37 127.37 19.68
C ASN A 682 28.40 128.30 20.34
N PHE A 683 29.69 128.11 20.07
CA PHE A 683 30.77 128.93 20.62
C PHE A 683 30.66 130.41 20.21
N SER A 684 30.27 130.67 18.96
CA SER A 684 30.07 132.04 18.44
C SER A 684 28.92 132.78 19.12
N ILE A 685 27.82 132.08 19.42
CA ILE A 685 26.66 132.63 20.16
C ILE A 685 27.06 132.97 21.61
N GLU A 686 27.83 132.09 22.26
CA GLU A 686 28.29 132.29 23.64
C GLU A 686 29.19 133.54 23.77
N ILE A 687 30.14 133.72 22.85
CA ILE A 687 31.00 134.92 22.79
C ILE A 687 30.19 136.20 22.72
N GLN A 688 29.20 136.27 21.84
CA GLN A 688 28.38 137.48 21.64
C GLN A 688 27.65 137.87 22.93
N SER A 689 27.02 136.90 23.61
CA SER A 689 26.30 137.15 24.87
C SER A 689 27.19 137.54 26.05
N VAL A 690 28.49 137.19 26.03
CA VAL A 690 29.43 137.53 27.11
C VAL A 690 30.10 138.90 26.85
N GLN A 691 30.43 139.23 25.60
CA GLN A 691 30.97 140.56 25.25
C GLN A 691 29.97 141.69 25.49
N GLU A 692 28.68 141.47 25.23
CA GLU A 692 27.61 142.44 25.48
C GLU A 692 27.53 142.81 26.98
N LYS A 693 27.59 141.80 27.87
CA LYS A 693 27.63 141.99 29.33
C LYS A 693 28.88 142.73 29.80
N PHE A 694 30.02 142.50 29.15
CA PHE A 694 31.27 143.21 29.46
C PHE A 694 31.19 144.69 29.08
N ASN A 695 30.70 145.02 27.89
CA ASN A 695 30.57 146.41 27.42
C ASN A 695 29.72 147.25 28.38
N ASN A 696 28.55 146.75 28.79
CA ASN A 696 27.63 147.44 29.70
C ASN A 696 28.25 147.73 31.09
N ALA A 697 29.16 146.87 31.56
CA ALA A 697 29.90 147.08 32.81
C ALA A 697 30.97 148.19 32.67
N VAL A 698 31.54 148.37 31.46
CA VAL A 698 32.53 149.41 31.19
C VAL A 698 31.88 150.80 31.10
N GLU A 699 30.71 150.90 30.45
CA GLU A 699 29.97 152.18 30.36
C GLU A 699 29.47 152.70 31.72
N SER A 700 29.31 151.81 32.71
CA SER A 700 28.85 152.16 34.06
C SER A 700 29.99 152.49 35.06
N GLU A 701 31.24 152.57 34.58
CA GLU A 701 32.46 152.89 35.34
C GLU A 701 32.71 152.05 36.61
N ASP A 702 32.04 150.90 36.81
CA ASP A 702 32.34 149.99 37.92
C ASP A 702 33.61 149.18 37.62
N TRP A 703 34.75 149.82 37.84
CA TRP A 703 36.08 149.23 37.69
C TRP A 703 36.32 148.00 38.58
N SER A 704 35.47 147.72 39.57
CA SER A 704 35.53 146.46 40.32
C SER A 704 34.83 145.33 39.55
N THR A 705 33.59 145.55 39.11
CA THR A 705 32.80 144.55 38.37
C THR A 705 33.34 144.28 36.96
N VAL A 706 33.88 145.30 36.27
CA VAL A 706 34.61 145.15 34.99
C VAL A 706 35.80 144.18 35.16
N ILE A 707 36.56 144.30 36.25
CA ILE A 707 37.68 143.39 36.54
C ILE A 707 37.18 141.98 36.83
N THR A 708 36.07 141.84 37.58
CA THR A 708 35.46 140.53 37.88
C THR A 708 35.00 139.82 36.61
N ILE A 709 34.15 140.44 35.79
CA ILE A 709 33.61 139.85 34.56
C ILE A 709 34.72 139.36 33.61
N TYR A 710 35.77 140.15 33.42
CA TYR A 710 36.92 139.81 32.57
C TYR A 710 37.87 138.76 33.18
N ASN A 711 38.00 138.71 34.50
CA ASN A 711 38.76 137.66 35.16
C ASN A 711 38.01 136.32 35.03
N ASP A 712 36.70 136.33 35.29
CA ASP A 712 35.85 135.14 35.40
C ASP A 712 35.48 134.55 34.04
N ASN A 713 35.49 135.35 32.97
CA ASN A 713 35.25 134.92 31.59
C ASN A 713 36.54 135.07 30.76
N PRO A 714 37.41 134.03 30.66
CA PRO A 714 38.68 134.10 29.93
C PRO A 714 38.54 134.48 28.46
N ILE A 715 37.39 134.17 27.86
CA ILE A 715 37.08 134.39 26.44
C ILE A 715 37.13 135.90 26.07
N LEU A 716 36.77 136.78 27.03
CA LEU A 716 36.87 138.24 26.86
C LEU A 716 38.31 138.75 26.69
N ARG A 717 39.33 137.92 26.93
CA ARG A 717 40.74 138.30 26.80
C ARG A 717 41.26 138.19 25.37
N GLU A 718 40.54 137.49 24.50
CA GLU A 718 40.89 137.35 23.08
C GLU A 718 40.50 138.59 22.27
N VAL A 719 39.54 139.38 22.76
CA VAL A 719 39.12 140.67 22.18
C VAL A 719 40.06 141.77 22.69
N PRO A 720 40.98 142.32 21.85
CA PRO A 720 42.12 143.10 22.37
C PRO A 720 41.76 144.41 23.06
N SER A 721 40.63 145.03 22.72
CA SER A 721 40.12 146.26 23.34
C SER A 721 39.85 146.09 24.84
N ASN A 722 39.34 144.93 25.26
CA ASN A 722 39.03 144.61 26.64
C ASN A 722 40.31 144.63 27.51
N ASN A 723 41.42 144.14 26.95
CA ASN A 723 42.72 144.04 27.61
C ASN A 723 43.32 145.42 27.97
N SER A 724 43.02 146.45 27.17
CA SER A 724 43.36 147.86 27.46
C SER A 724 42.56 148.42 28.63
N ILE A 725 41.24 148.21 28.63
CA ILE A 725 40.30 148.74 29.63
C ILE A 725 40.67 148.23 31.03
N ILE A 726 41.05 146.96 31.15
CA ILE A 726 41.45 146.34 32.42
C ILE A 726 42.76 146.91 33.00
N LYS A 727 43.68 147.40 32.16
CA LYS A 727 44.89 148.07 32.65
C LYS A 727 44.59 149.41 33.31
N LEU A 728 43.62 150.17 32.77
CA LEU A 728 43.15 151.42 33.36
C LEU A 728 42.50 151.16 34.73
N ALA A 729 41.54 150.23 34.79
CA ALA A 729 40.83 149.85 35.99
C ALA A 729 41.77 149.46 37.16
N ARG A 730 42.78 148.63 36.87
CA ARG A 730 43.73 148.13 37.90
C ARG A 730 44.65 149.20 38.47
N ASN A 731 44.97 150.27 37.72
CA ASN A 731 45.82 151.35 38.20
C ASN A 731 45.13 152.21 39.27
N GLN A 732 43.83 152.51 39.09
CA GLN A 732 43.08 153.33 40.05
C GLN A 732 42.99 152.68 41.45
N ILE A 733 42.69 151.39 41.51
CA ILE A 733 42.53 150.64 42.78
C ILE A 733 43.85 150.61 43.59
N ARG A 734 45.01 150.57 42.92
CA ARG A 734 46.32 150.46 43.58
C ARG A 734 46.65 151.66 44.47
N ILE A 735 46.21 152.87 44.09
CA ILE A 735 46.56 154.13 44.78
C ILE A 735 45.99 154.18 46.20
N GLN A 736 44.84 153.54 46.45
CA GLN A 736 44.08 153.69 47.70
C GLN A 736 44.62 152.89 48.92
N ARG A 737 45.43 151.83 48.73
CA ARG A 737 45.58 150.77 49.76
C ARG A 737 46.75 150.89 50.75
N VAL A 738 47.66 151.85 50.63
CA VAL A 738 49.00 151.77 51.28
C VAL A 738 49.04 152.14 52.78
N GLN A 739 48.05 152.86 53.33
CA GLN A 739 48.25 153.68 54.55
C GLN A 739 47.96 153.06 55.95
N ARG A 740 47.61 151.77 56.15
CA ARG A 740 47.03 151.31 57.46
C ARG A 740 47.37 149.86 57.95
N LYS A 741 48.47 149.59 58.69
CA LYS A 741 48.64 148.29 59.43
C LYS A 741 49.58 148.27 60.68
N LYS A 742 49.05 147.77 61.82
CA LYS A 742 49.63 147.21 63.09
C LYS A 742 48.44 146.86 64.03
N SER A 743 48.48 146.12 65.17
CA SER A 743 49.44 145.27 65.92
C SER A 743 48.65 144.33 66.89
N SER A 744 49.26 143.55 67.81
CA SER A 744 48.62 142.40 68.51
C SER A 744 49.18 142.02 69.91
N SER A 745 48.41 141.28 70.76
CA SER A 745 48.85 140.66 72.05
C SER A 745 47.98 139.45 72.52
N GLN A 746 48.19 138.87 73.73
CA GLN A 746 47.91 137.45 74.12
C GLN A 746 47.04 137.17 75.40
N LEU A 747 46.85 135.87 75.73
CA LEU A 747 46.27 135.15 76.90
C LEU A 747 47.39 134.69 77.92
N PRO A 748 47.20 133.81 78.96
CA PRO A 748 46.16 133.59 80.02
C PRO A 748 46.73 133.23 81.46
N THR A 749 45.91 133.04 82.53
CA THR A 749 46.16 132.07 83.66
C THR A 749 45.03 131.86 84.72
N ILE A 750 44.72 130.59 85.12
CA ILE A 750 44.31 130.07 86.48
C ILE A 750 42.90 130.50 87.05
N SER A 751 42.16 129.86 88.01
CA SER A 751 42.36 128.81 89.08
C SER A 751 41.16 127.81 89.35
N GLU A 752 41.42 126.81 90.22
CA GLU A 752 40.63 126.12 91.30
C GLU A 752 39.21 125.43 91.21
N GLU A 753 39.15 124.31 91.97
CA GLU A 753 38.05 123.62 92.72
C GLU A 753 36.87 122.76 92.15
N VAL A 754 36.52 121.71 92.95
CA VAL A 754 35.19 121.06 93.21
C VAL A 754 34.55 119.96 92.29
N TYR A 755 33.99 118.94 92.98
CA TYR A 755 32.98 117.87 92.68
C TYR A 755 32.79 117.13 91.32
N LYS A 756 32.55 115.81 91.47
CA LYS A 756 31.62 114.90 90.72
C LYS A 756 32.02 114.29 89.35
N THR A 757 31.30 113.18 89.06
CA THR A 757 31.12 112.46 87.79
C THR A 757 32.24 111.55 87.23
N SER A 758 31.81 110.70 86.30
CA SER A 758 32.44 109.47 85.79
C SER A 758 33.76 109.64 85.01
N ASN A 759 34.67 108.64 85.13
CA ASN A 759 35.14 107.78 84.01
C ASN A 759 36.40 106.93 84.31
N ALA A 760 36.36 105.64 83.95
CA ALA A 760 37.53 104.74 83.78
C ALA A 760 37.11 103.40 83.13
N LYS A 761 37.92 102.60 82.40
CA LYS A 761 39.14 102.69 81.53
C LYS A 761 39.38 101.22 81.08
N LYS A 762 39.87 100.80 79.89
CA LYS A 762 40.36 101.42 78.63
C LYS A 762 40.21 100.38 77.47
N HIS A 763 40.73 100.64 76.25
CA HIS A 763 40.97 99.62 75.19
C HIS A 763 42.48 99.24 75.12
N PRO A 764 42.90 98.26 74.29
CA PRO A 764 43.13 98.48 72.83
C PRO A 764 42.43 97.41 71.93
N ARG A 765 42.06 97.53 70.65
CA ARG A 765 42.44 98.34 69.43
C ARG A 765 43.78 97.97 68.77
N PRO A 766 43.97 98.26 67.45
CA PRO A 766 43.02 98.41 66.32
C PRO A 766 43.14 97.18 65.37
N LYS A 767 42.62 97.04 64.14
CA LYS A 767 41.79 97.78 63.14
C LYS A 767 40.71 96.78 62.62
N CYS A 768 39.82 96.99 61.65
CA CYS A 768 38.80 98.00 61.27
C CYS A 768 37.78 97.22 60.37
N LYS A 769 36.48 97.51 60.19
CA LYS A 769 35.64 98.75 60.13
C LYS A 769 35.79 99.54 58.81
N ARG A 770 34.70 99.94 58.11
CA ARG A 770 33.26 99.92 58.46
C ARG A 770 32.32 100.03 57.23
N THR A 771 31.23 99.26 57.25
CA THR A 771 29.81 99.56 56.87
C THR A 771 29.42 100.81 56.07
N MET A 772 28.40 100.70 55.19
CA MET A 772 27.00 101.22 55.29
C MET A 772 26.26 100.96 53.93
N PRO A 773 24.92 101.06 53.78
CA PRO A 773 23.87 100.20 54.37
C PRO A 773 22.80 99.75 53.31
N GLN A 774 21.58 99.36 53.75
CA GLN A 774 20.36 99.04 52.96
C GLN A 774 20.43 97.72 52.14
N THR A 775 19.59 96.69 52.29
CA THR A 775 18.31 96.41 53.02
C THR A 775 17.05 97.16 52.59
N LEU A 776 16.10 96.43 51.97
CA LEU A 776 14.68 96.18 52.31
C LEU A 776 14.25 94.95 51.46
N LEU A 777 13.65 93.86 51.97
CA LEU A 777 12.25 93.65 52.45
C LEU A 777 11.19 93.81 51.32
N GLU A 778 10.14 92.98 51.18
CA GLU A 778 9.75 91.77 51.93
C GLU A 778 8.76 90.84 51.19
N ASP A 779 8.48 89.71 51.85
CA ASP A 779 7.56 88.61 51.61
C ASP A 779 6.09 88.91 51.22
N SER A 780 5.44 87.84 50.72
CA SER A 780 4.01 87.49 50.93
C SER A 780 2.97 88.34 50.17
N SER A 781 1.67 88.01 50.15
CA SER A 781 0.86 87.01 50.90
C SER A 781 -0.42 86.62 50.13
N ALA A 782 -1.07 85.53 50.56
CA ALA A 782 -2.55 85.40 50.61
C ALA A 782 -3.36 85.34 49.28
N GLU A 783 -4.63 84.89 49.20
CA GLU A 783 -5.45 83.96 50.00
C GLU A 783 -6.76 83.56 49.25
N ILE A 784 -7.40 82.45 49.68
CA ILE A 784 -8.86 82.27 49.89
C ILE A 784 -9.90 82.17 48.71
N THR A 785 -10.81 81.19 48.89
CA THR A 785 -12.22 81.00 48.41
C THR A 785 -12.62 80.37 47.04
N ASN A 786 -13.23 79.18 47.21
CA ASN A 786 -14.60 78.77 46.82
C ASN A 786 -15.00 78.39 45.37
N GLU A 787 -15.42 77.11 45.29
CA GLU A 787 -16.71 76.58 44.79
C GLU A 787 -17.51 77.35 43.70
N THR A 788 -18.10 76.68 42.69
CA THR A 788 -18.99 75.52 42.84
C THR A 788 -19.20 74.74 41.52
N ASN A 789 -19.38 73.40 41.63
CA ASN A 789 -20.21 72.54 40.76
C ASN A 789 -19.85 72.39 39.25
N ARG A 790 -20.12 71.27 38.56
CA ARG A 790 -20.96 70.09 38.88
C ARG A 790 -20.58 68.84 38.06
N LYS A 791 -20.36 67.70 38.75
CA LYS A 791 -20.52 66.28 38.27
C LYS A 791 -19.56 65.81 37.14
N ARG A 792 -19.17 64.52 37.05
CA ARG A 792 -19.64 63.29 37.74
C ARG A 792 -18.49 62.26 37.88
N PHE A 793 -18.42 61.59 39.03
CA PHE A 793 -17.67 60.33 39.28
C PHE A 793 -18.48 59.10 38.72
N PRO A 794 -17.95 57.84 38.62
CA PRO A 794 -17.03 57.20 39.58
C PRO A 794 -15.94 56.22 39.04
N LYS A 795 -15.28 55.56 40.01
CA LYS A 795 -14.33 54.43 39.91
C LYS A 795 -15.05 53.08 39.63
N PRO A 796 -14.33 51.94 39.44
CA PRO A 796 -14.87 50.74 38.79
C PRO A 796 -15.54 49.70 39.71
N GLN A 797 -16.38 48.87 39.09
CA GLN A 797 -16.81 47.52 39.47
C GLN A 797 -17.18 46.80 38.14
N GLU A 798 -16.90 45.52 37.82
CA GLU A 798 -17.02 44.21 38.51
C GLU A 798 -18.07 43.35 37.74
N LYS A 799 -18.08 42.03 37.94
CA LYS A 799 -19.12 41.05 37.54
C LYS A 799 -19.14 40.56 36.07
N ASN A 800 -19.49 39.30 35.76
CA ASN A 800 -19.48 38.04 36.55
C ASN A 800 -19.74 36.81 35.65
N LYS A 801 -19.69 35.60 36.27
CA LYS A 801 -20.11 34.25 35.82
C LYS A 801 -18.99 33.45 35.15
N ALA A 802 -18.25 32.56 35.82
CA ALA A 802 -18.39 31.88 37.12
C ALA A 802 -19.42 30.72 37.20
N TYR A 803 -18.99 29.62 37.86
CA TYR A 803 -19.64 28.30 38.06
C TYR A 803 -19.81 27.44 36.79
N SER A 804 -19.65 26.10 36.83
CA SER A 804 -19.41 25.12 37.91
C SER A 804 -18.37 24.07 37.42
N LYS A 805 -17.37 23.60 38.18
CA LYS A 805 -17.44 22.54 39.24
C LYS A 805 -18.19 21.28 38.74
N ASN A 806 -17.60 20.08 38.69
CA ASN A 806 -16.78 19.41 39.71
C ASN A 806 -15.63 18.53 39.17
N ASP A 807 -14.75 18.15 40.11
CA ASP A 807 -13.78 17.04 40.12
C ASP A 807 -14.50 15.65 40.13
N ALA A 808 -13.89 14.45 40.09
CA ALA A 808 -12.50 13.94 40.17
C ALA A 808 -12.40 12.64 39.31
N VAL A 809 -11.42 11.71 39.30
CA VAL A 809 -10.37 11.23 40.24
C VAL A 809 -9.10 10.82 39.43
N SER A 810 -8.00 10.53 40.12
CA SER A 810 -6.72 9.98 39.66
C SER A 810 -6.83 8.52 39.12
N ASP A 811 -5.80 7.86 38.54
CA ASP A 811 -4.55 7.44 39.20
C ASP A 811 -3.28 7.38 38.33
N HIS A 812 -2.12 7.37 39.02
CA HIS A 812 -0.77 7.14 38.48
C HIS A 812 -0.52 5.62 38.26
N ALA A 813 0.09 5.17 37.15
CA ALA A 813 1.54 4.98 36.89
C ALA A 813 2.25 3.90 37.79
N PRO A 814 3.48 3.40 37.48
CA PRO A 814 4.31 3.49 36.28
C PRO A 814 4.96 2.14 35.79
N LYS A 815 5.74 2.26 34.70
CA LYS A 815 6.82 1.42 34.12
C LYS A 815 7.45 0.24 34.91
N ILE A 816 7.90 -0.78 34.15
CA ILE A 816 9.27 -1.38 34.05
C ILE A 816 9.27 -2.23 32.75
N GLU A 817 10.04 -2.01 31.68
CA GLU A 817 11.51 -2.08 31.43
C GLU A 817 12.17 -3.48 31.46
N THR A 818 12.55 -3.98 30.28
CA THR A 818 13.84 -4.65 29.90
C THR A 818 13.63 -5.48 28.60
N ILE A 819 14.59 -5.83 27.73
CA ILE A 819 15.82 -5.22 27.17
C ILE A 819 16.35 -6.24 26.11
N ARG A 820 16.44 -5.85 24.81
CA ARG A 820 17.34 -6.41 23.75
C ARG A 820 17.10 -7.90 23.34
N LYS A 821 17.59 -8.46 22.21
CA LYS A 821 18.66 -8.10 21.24
C LYS A 821 18.41 -8.75 19.84
N TYR A 822 19.13 -8.26 18.81
CA TYR A 822 19.18 -8.70 17.39
C TYR A 822 19.86 -10.10 17.17
N PRO A 823 19.84 -10.77 15.98
CA PRO A 823 19.87 -10.22 14.60
C PRO A 823 19.13 -10.96 13.44
N LYS A 824 19.37 -10.48 12.20
CA LYS A 824 18.93 -11.02 10.89
C LYS A 824 19.86 -12.12 10.34
N VAL A 825 19.41 -12.91 9.35
CA VAL A 825 19.95 -12.99 7.95
C VAL A 825 19.19 -14.06 7.11
N SER A 826 19.31 -13.97 5.77
CA SER A 826 18.69 -14.77 4.70
C SER A 826 19.15 -16.25 4.65
N ARG A 827 18.59 -17.18 3.85
CA ARG A 827 18.56 -17.17 2.36
C ARG A 827 17.71 -18.29 1.73
N ASN A 828 17.23 -18.03 0.52
CA ASN A 828 16.77 -18.93 -0.57
C ASN A 828 16.37 -20.39 -0.27
N LYS A 829 15.12 -20.74 -0.60
CA LYS A 829 14.84 -21.45 -1.85
C LYS A 829 13.46 -21.08 -2.40
#